data_AF-A0A9D7YC84-F1
#
_entry.id   AF-A0A9D7YC84-F1
#
_cell.length_a   1.000
_cell.length_b   1.000
_cell.length_c   1.000
_cell.angle_alpha   90.00
_cell.angle_beta   90.00
_cell.angle_gamma   90.00
#
_symmetry.space_group_name_H-M   'P 1'
#
loop_
_entity.id
_entity.type
_entity.pdbx_description
1 polymer ?
#
loop_
_entity_poly.entity_id
_entity_poly.type
_entity_poly.pdbx_seq_one_letter_code
_entity_poly.pdbx_strand_id
1 'polypeptide(L)'
;MKYKNIREEELKNKVGADWFKSFDTTEILGNVDFTVFPKQDNIFGRTPLLWAEAKTGNFDVPTMFVQLVLTIGKARTFDKTLPPAFLGAFDFKKIAFVPYISVQDIFYINDFNWNVAPSNHETKEFKLIKDRIDATLKQNTYIYDYQADEKDLKTFIANNIAKATEASKIKIDKNNFIPIYLRWLDIVKPVIDVNWDDLKKASILNSDFYLADLFVDDKDTNKIEDDSSIRDNLFVIFQNQGYKIEKENIKQMFDATINIRNKETYLQFWKRYKRPPIKEFQNYIIERRDLLVPQDIRERKGAFFTPRQWVELSQKYLCNLLGENWQEEYYIWDCAAGTGNLLAGMTNKYNIWASTLDQADVKVMHDRIEHGAILLENHVFQFDFLNDDFSKLPQGLQDIINNKEKRKKLIIFINPPYAEVSSVGEKGKKGVNLSKTHTKYSNALGGAGRELFAQFLIRIYSEINGCLIGEFSTLKTFNGSAFESFRNNFKATFESGFIAPAYTFDNVQGKFPIGFKIWNTQKIQNIDKIEIDIYNDKAEFIGEKGFYVTHEKNQYINNWISSYKVNSDYIGFLAGTNGNDFQQNAIVYLLNKKEQMANPRGMWVSQKNLVQVSIYFTIRKAIDHTWINHNDQFLFPNTKWQKDTEFHNDCLTFLLFHEKNNIQSEYGTNNWIPFSESEVNSKEKFESNFMSDFIKGKIKSEQQADGLFGDTTTNNFDINKLRQFSIEATAVFNAGLELWKYYHEQKGINVNASLYDIREYFQGRNDKGRMNSRSDNETYTKLIANLRDKLDLLADKITPKIYEYEFLKQ
;
A
#
# COMPACT_ATOMS: atom_id res chain seq x y z
N MET A 1 26.52 42.57 0.25
CA MET A 1 25.56 41.47 0.06
C MET A 1 26.29 40.33 -0.65
N LYS A 2 26.42 39.18 0.00
CA LYS A 2 27.22 38.04 -0.49
C LYS A 2 26.56 37.30 -1.67
N TYR A 3 25.23 37.19 -1.68
CA TYR A 3 24.48 36.38 -2.66
C TYR A 3 23.48 37.21 -3.50
N LYS A 4 23.95 38.08 -4.40
CA LYS A 4 23.05 38.94 -5.21
C LYS A 4 22.47 38.21 -6.44
N ASN A 5 21.18 38.44 -6.72
CA ASN A 5 20.49 38.06 -7.97
C ASN A 5 20.53 36.56 -8.32
N ILE A 6 20.48 35.68 -7.31
CA ILE A 6 20.45 34.23 -7.50
C ILE A 6 19.08 33.66 -7.14
N ARG A 7 18.73 32.50 -7.71
CA ARG A 7 17.48 31.78 -7.40
C ARG A 7 17.53 31.19 -5.98
N GLU A 8 16.37 30.92 -5.39
CA GLU A 8 16.28 30.41 -4.01
C GLU A 8 17.03 29.09 -3.82
N GLU A 9 16.85 28.17 -4.77
CA GLU A 9 17.57 26.90 -4.80
C GLU A 9 19.10 27.09 -4.93
N GLU A 10 19.54 28.09 -5.68
CA GLU A 10 20.97 28.42 -5.78
C GLU A 10 21.48 29.03 -4.47
N LEU A 11 20.67 29.82 -3.77
CA LEU A 11 20.99 30.38 -2.46
C LEU A 11 21.15 29.28 -1.41
N LYS A 12 20.20 28.35 -1.30
CA LYS A 12 20.25 27.19 -0.39
C LYS A 12 21.56 26.40 -0.58
N ASN A 13 21.89 26.09 -1.83
CA ASN A 13 23.11 25.35 -2.18
C ASN A 13 24.38 26.12 -1.81
N LYS A 14 24.45 27.43 -2.08
CA LYS A 14 25.62 28.26 -1.74
C LYS A 14 25.79 28.44 -0.23
N VAL A 15 24.70 28.63 0.51
CA VAL A 15 24.76 28.73 1.97
C VAL A 15 25.24 27.41 2.57
N GLY A 16 24.75 26.27 2.08
CA GLY A 16 25.26 24.94 2.46
C GLY A 16 26.75 24.78 2.18
N ALA A 17 27.20 25.13 0.98
CA ALA A 17 28.61 25.00 0.57
C ALA A 17 29.56 25.95 1.31
N ASP A 18 29.15 27.18 1.57
CA ASP A 18 30.00 28.22 2.16
C ASP A 18 30.12 28.10 3.69
N TRP A 19 29.04 27.69 4.37
CA TRP A 19 28.94 27.76 5.84
C TRP A 19 28.78 26.39 6.51
N PHE A 20 28.19 25.42 5.83
CA PHE A 20 27.86 24.11 6.40
C PHE A 20 28.58 22.95 5.70
N LYS A 21 29.70 23.19 5.01
CA LYS A 21 30.47 22.19 4.24
C LYS A 21 30.84 20.93 5.02
N SER A 22 31.00 21.03 6.35
CA SER A 22 31.31 19.92 7.25
C SER A 22 30.11 19.02 7.56
N PHE A 23 28.90 19.42 7.19
CA PHE A 23 27.63 18.74 7.45
C PHE A 23 27.03 18.17 6.16
N ASP A 24 25.97 17.37 6.29
CA ASP A 24 25.08 17.04 5.19
C ASP A 24 23.94 18.06 5.12
N THR A 25 23.77 18.70 3.98
CA THR A 25 22.71 19.68 3.70
C THR A 25 21.87 19.27 2.50
N THR A 26 21.93 18.00 2.09
CA THR A 26 21.25 17.47 0.90
C THR A 26 19.91 16.81 1.22
N GLU A 27 19.71 16.43 2.48
CA GLU A 27 18.48 15.83 2.95
C GLU A 27 17.38 16.90 3.09
N ILE A 28 16.21 16.66 2.50
CA ILE A 28 15.06 17.58 2.58
C ILE A 28 13.97 16.93 3.40
N LEU A 29 13.46 17.66 4.39
CA LEU A 29 12.49 17.13 5.35
C LEU A 29 11.12 17.79 5.13
N GLY A 30 10.26 17.13 4.36
CA GLY A 30 8.96 17.65 3.98
C GLY A 30 9.10 18.95 3.18
N ASN A 31 8.46 20.02 3.66
CA ASN A 31 8.50 21.35 3.03
C ASN A 31 9.50 22.32 3.70
N VAL A 32 10.39 21.82 4.56
CA VAL A 32 11.45 22.65 5.15
C VAL A 32 12.50 22.96 4.08
N ASP A 33 12.77 24.25 3.87
CA ASP A 33 13.60 24.77 2.80
C ASP A 33 15.07 24.34 2.87
N PHE A 34 15.63 24.22 4.07
CA PHE A 34 17.03 23.86 4.28
C PHE A 34 17.20 23.09 5.58
N THR A 35 17.98 22.01 5.54
CA THR A 35 18.32 21.24 6.74
C THR A 35 19.82 21.05 6.86
N VAL A 36 20.28 20.80 8.09
CA VAL A 36 21.67 20.45 8.38
C VAL A 36 21.67 19.20 9.24
N PHE A 37 22.37 18.16 8.78
CA PHE A 37 22.55 16.89 9.48
C PHE A 37 24.05 16.59 9.68
N PRO A 38 24.42 15.77 10.67
CA PRO A 38 25.76 15.18 10.73
C PRO A 38 26.07 14.37 9.46
N LYS A 39 27.32 14.34 8.99
CA LYS A 39 27.69 13.51 7.82
C LYS A 39 27.73 12.01 8.11
N GLN A 40 27.95 11.63 9.36
CA GLN A 40 28.05 10.23 9.77
C GLN A 40 26.77 9.82 10.50
N ASP A 41 26.25 8.65 10.13
CA ASP A 41 25.22 7.96 10.87
C ASP A 41 25.73 7.51 12.24
N ASN A 42 24.86 7.61 13.25
CA ASN A 42 25.02 6.83 14.45
C ASN A 42 24.07 5.61 14.39
N ILE A 43 24.26 4.65 15.30
CA ILE A 43 23.43 3.43 15.45
C ILE A 43 21.91 3.69 15.63
N PHE A 44 21.49 4.94 15.76
CA PHE A 44 20.10 5.39 15.92
C PHE A 44 19.66 6.41 14.85
N GLY A 45 20.41 6.56 13.76
CA GLY A 45 20.15 7.51 12.67
C GLY A 45 20.66 8.94 12.93
N ARG A 46 20.50 9.83 11.94
CA ARG A 46 20.99 11.22 12.03
C ARG A 46 19.95 12.14 12.68
N THR A 47 20.28 12.73 13.81
CA THR A 47 19.46 13.80 14.40
C THR A 47 19.70 15.10 13.63
N PRO A 48 18.65 15.78 13.15
CA PRO A 48 18.82 17.07 12.49
C PRO A 48 19.43 18.09 13.46
N LEU A 49 20.32 18.95 12.97
CA LEU A 49 20.97 20.02 13.75
C LEU A 49 20.29 21.36 13.53
N LEU A 50 19.81 21.61 12.30
CA LEU A 50 19.15 22.84 11.89
C LEU A 50 18.02 22.53 10.92
N TRP A 51 16.87 23.16 11.13
CA TRP A 51 15.84 23.36 10.11
C TRP A 51 15.73 24.85 9.82
N ALA A 52 15.71 25.25 8.57
CA ALA A 52 15.71 26.66 8.21
C ALA A 52 14.78 26.99 7.03
N GLU A 53 14.23 28.20 7.08
CA GLU A 53 13.51 28.83 5.96
C GLU A 53 14.49 29.68 5.13
N ALA A 54 14.37 29.63 3.80
CA ALA A 54 15.18 30.42 2.88
C ALA A 54 14.32 31.43 2.13
N LYS A 55 14.87 32.64 1.87
CA LYS A 55 14.22 33.64 1.02
C LYS A 55 15.20 34.37 0.10
N THR A 56 14.75 34.68 -1.11
CA THR A 56 15.55 35.37 -2.14
C THR A 56 15.60 36.90 -2.04
N GLY A 57 14.69 37.51 -1.27
CA GLY A 57 14.61 38.97 -1.06
C GLY A 57 15.15 39.41 0.31
N ASN A 58 15.11 40.72 0.62
CA ASN A 58 15.49 41.22 1.96
C ASN A 58 14.28 41.09 2.88
N PHE A 59 14.08 39.90 3.42
CA PHE A 59 12.92 39.60 4.25
C PHE A 59 13.19 39.89 5.72
N ASP A 60 12.11 40.27 6.40
CA ASP A 60 12.07 40.41 7.84
C ASP A 60 12.32 39.06 8.53
N VAL A 61 13.26 39.02 9.47
CA VAL A 61 13.70 37.77 10.14
C VAL A 61 12.56 37.10 10.92
N PRO A 62 11.79 37.81 11.77
CA PRO A 62 10.58 37.27 12.39
C PRO A 62 9.63 36.62 11.39
N THR A 63 9.34 37.30 10.29
CA THR A 63 8.44 36.80 9.24
C THR A 63 8.92 35.46 8.66
N MET A 64 10.22 35.29 8.42
CA MET A 64 10.79 34.02 7.95
C MET A 64 10.69 32.90 9.00
N PHE A 65 10.90 33.22 10.28
CA PHE A 65 10.72 32.25 11.36
C PHE A 65 9.26 31.82 11.54
N VAL A 66 8.30 32.75 11.40
CA VAL A 66 6.87 32.43 11.43
C VAL A 66 6.53 31.45 10.31
N GLN A 67 7.08 31.67 9.11
CA GLN A 67 6.92 30.76 7.98
C GLN A 67 7.44 29.36 8.29
N LEU A 68 8.67 29.27 8.82
CA LEU A 68 9.25 28.00 9.23
C LEU A 68 8.38 27.27 10.27
N VAL A 69 7.94 27.98 11.31
CA VAL A 69 7.13 27.41 12.40
C VAL A 69 5.78 26.93 11.87
N LEU A 70 5.11 27.69 11.00
CA LEU A 70 3.88 27.26 10.35
C LEU A 70 4.11 26.03 9.46
N THR A 71 5.21 25.99 8.70
CA THR A 71 5.58 24.83 7.87
C THR A 71 5.80 23.58 8.71
N ILE A 72 6.57 23.68 9.81
CA ILE A 72 6.84 22.58 10.76
C ILE A 72 5.54 22.11 11.43
N GLY A 73 4.71 23.04 11.89
CA GLY A 73 3.47 22.75 12.60
C GLY A 73 2.42 22.10 11.71
N LYS A 74 2.23 22.61 10.49
CA LYS A 74 1.31 22.05 9.48
C LYS A 74 1.63 20.60 9.13
N ALA A 75 2.91 20.30 8.94
CA ALA A 75 3.36 18.95 8.60
C ALA A 75 3.47 18.02 9.83
N ARG A 76 3.31 18.56 11.05
CA ARG A 76 3.59 17.90 12.34
C ARG A 76 4.94 17.19 12.34
N THR A 77 5.95 17.87 11.80
CA THR A 77 7.28 17.32 11.54
C THR A 77 7.94 16.77 12.81
N PHE A 78 7.67 17.39 13.96
CA PHE A 78 8.18 17.01 15.29
C PHE A 78 7.57 15.70 15.84
N ASP A 79 6.48 15.19 15.27
CA ASP A 79 5.92 13.89 15.66
C ASP A 79 6.58 12.71 14.92
N LYS A 80 7.10 12.99 13.72
CA LYS A 80 7.66 11.99 12.80
C LYS A 80 9.19 11.92 12.86
N THR A 81 9.82 13.01 13.29
CA THR A 81 11.27 13.17 13.31
C THR A 81 11.68 13.88 14.59
N LEU A 82 12.85 13.53 15.15
CA LEU A 82 13.40 14.27 16.28
C LEU A 82 13.61 15.74 15.88
N PRO A 83 13.19 16.71 16.72
CA PRO A 83 13.36 18.12 16.40
C PRO A 83 14.86 18.51 16.38
N PRO A 84 15.23 19.57 15.63
CA PRO A 84 16.61 20.02 15.54
C PRO A 84 16.99 20.78 16.81
N ALA A 85 18.29 20.99 17.02
CA ALA A 85 18.74 21.86 18.10
C ALA A 85 18.39 23.34 17.85
N PHE A 86 18.44 23.76 16.58
CA PHE A 86 18.14 25.13 16.18
C PHE A 86 17.12 25.18 15.05
N LEU A 87 16.30 26.24 15.07
CA LEU A 87 15.64 26.75 13.89
C LEU A 87 16.48 27.88 13.29
N GLY A 88 16.44 28.02 11.97
CA GLY A 88 17.14 29.07 11.24
C GLY A 88 16.25 29.81 10.25
N ALA A 89 16.69 31.00 9.86
CA ALA A 89 16.09 31.73 8.76
C ALA A 89 17.18 32.52 8.04
N PHE A 90 17.25 32.43 6.72
CA PHE A 90 18.25 33.17 5.96
C PHE A 90 17.76 33.74 4.64
N ASP A 91 18.40 34.83 4.24
CA ASP A 91 18.21 35.45 2.94
C ASP A 91 19.55 35.69 2.23
N PHE A 92 19.58 36.57 1.22
CA PHE A 92 20.81 36.87 0.47
C PHE A 92 21.90 37.61 1.27
N LYS A 93 21.56 38.19 2.42
CA LYS A 93 22.41 39.08 3.21
C LYS A 93 22.83 38.47 4.54
N LYS A 94 21.91 37.78 5.21
CA LYS A 94 22.04 37.38 6.61
C LYS A 94 21.43 36.01 6.89
N ILE A 95 21.90 35.40 7.98
CA ILE A 95 21.32 34.20 8.59
C ILE A 95 21.04 34.47 10.07
N ALA A 96 19.94 33.94 10.57
CA ALA A 96 19.54 34.02 11.96
C ALA A 96 19.27 32.62 12.54
N PHE A 97 19.53 32.46 13.83
CA PHE A 97 19.30 31.21 14.58
C PHE A 97 18.52 31.45 15.85
N VAL A 98 17.63 30.51 16.18
CA VAL A 98 16.89 30.44 17.44
C VAL A 98 16.93 29.00 17.97
N PRO A 99 17.28 28.77 19.24
CA PRO A 99 17.18 27.43 19.85
C PRO A 99 15.76 26.88 19.73
N TYR A 100 15.59 25.65 19.23
CA TYR A 100 14.26 25.04 19.06
C TYR A 100 13.46 25.05 20.38
N ILE A 101 14.14 24.78 21.49
CA ILE A 101 13.55 24.75 22.85
C ILE A 101 12.86 26.06 23.24
N SER A 102 13.32 27.19 22.71
CA SER A 102 12.80 28.53 23.03
C SER A 102 11.50 28.86 22.29
N VAL A 103 11.17 28.09 21.26
CA VAL A 103 9.95 28.24 20.44
C VAL A 103 9.09 26.99 20.42
N GLN A 104 9.52 25.93 21.13
CA GLN A 104 8.86 24.63 21.10
C GLN A 104 7.40 24.72 21.58
N ASP A 105 7.13 25.60 22.54
CA ASP A 105 5.82 25.79 23.16
C ASP A 105 4.77 26.28 22.14
N ILE A 106 5.22 26.96 21.07
CA ILE A 106 4.35 27.40 19.99
C ILE A 106 3.71 26.20 19.29
N PHE A 107 4.44 25.09 19.13
CA PHE A 107 3.93 23.86 18.50
C PHE A 107 2.86 23.14 19.34
N TYR A 108 2.66 23.55 20.59
CA TYR A 108 1.73 22.95 21.53
C TYR A 108 0.61 23.90 21.98
N ILE A 109 0.39 25.02 21.26
CA ILE A 109 -0.73 25.92 21.52
C ILE A 109 -2.05 25.19 21.18
N ASN A 110 -2.92 25.05 22.17
CA ASN A 110 -4.29 24.54 21.98
C ASN A 110 -5.12 25.54 21.16
N ASP A 111 -6.07 25.07 20.35
CA ASP A 111 -6.93 25.89 19.47
C ASP A 111 -6.15 26.75 18.45
N PHE A 112 -5.04 26.21 17.91
CA PHE A 112 -4.26 26.84 16.85
C PHE A 112 -4.47 26.14 15.50
N ASN A 113 -4.95 26.86 14.48
CA ASN A 113 -5.14 26.32 13.14
C ASN A 113 -3.81 26.23 12.37
N TRP A 114 -3.21 25.04 12.34
CA TRP A 114 -1.94 24.79 11.65
C TRP A 114 -2.06 24.73 10.12
N ASN A 115 -3.28 24.69 9.56
CA ASN A 115 -3.48 24.55 8.13
C ASN A 115 -3.36 25.87 7.35
N VAL A 116 -3.22 27.00 8.03
CA VAL A 116 -2.98 28.31 7.40
C VAL A 116 -1.75 28.27 6.50
N ALA A 117 -1.84 28.95 5.35
CA ALA A 117 -0.71 29.04 4.44
C ALA A 117 0.42 29.83 5.13
N PRO A 118 1.66 29.30 5.21
CA PRO A 118 2.79 30.02 5.80
C PRO A 118 3.05 31.39 5.15
N SER A 119 2.69 31.54 3.87
CA SER A 119 2.81 32.79 3.13
C SER A 119 1.71 33.83 3.41
N ASN A 120 0.63 33.48 4.12
CA ASN A 120 -0.47 34.40 4.39
C ASN A 120 -0.29 35.17 5.70
N HIS A 121 0.24 36.39 5.58
CA HIS A 121 0.62 37.24 6.71
C HIS A 121 -0.56 37.91 7.43
N GLU A 122 -1.78 37.83 6.87
CA GLU A 122 -2.95 38.53 7.41
C GLU A 122 -3.71 37.72 8.47
N THR A 123 -3.46 36.41 8.54
CA THR A 123 -4.16 35.47 9.44
C THR A 123 -3.89 35.78 10.91
N LYS A 124 -4.84 35.39 11.77
CA LYS A 124 -4.72 35.54 13.23
C LYS A 124 -3.55 34.69 13.74
N GLU A 125 -3.40 33.50 13.19
CA GLU A 125 -2.36 32.51 13.47
C GLU A 125 -0.97 33.06 13.16
N PHE A 126 -0.80 33.68 11.98
CA PHE A 126 0.46 34.30 11.60
C PHE A 126 0.84 35.43 12.56
N LYS A 127 -0.10 36.33 12.87
CA LYS A 127 0.14 37.45 13.81
C LYS A 127 0.48 36.95 15.21
N LEU A 128 -0.23 35.92 15.70
CA LEU A 128 0.01 35.33 17.01
C LEU A 128 1.41 34.70 17.12
N ILE A 129 1.82 33.91 16.12
CA ILE A 129 3.18 33.36 16.08
C ILE A 129 4.18 34.49 15.93
N LYS A 130 3.90 35.50 15.11
CA LYS A 130 4.81 36.64 14.91
C LYS A 130 5.09 37.37 16.21
N ASP A 131 4.06 37.67 17.01
CA ASP A 131 4.23 38.33 18.31
C ASP A 131 5.08 37.48 19.28
N ARG A 132 4.85 36.15 19.31
CA ARG A 132 5.63 35.19 20.12
C ARG A 132 7.08 35.10 19.66
N ILE A 133 7.30 35.00 18.35
CA ILE A 133 8.62 34.94 17.74
C ILE A 133 9.35 36.26 17.95
N ASP A 134 8.71 37.41 17.78
CA ASP A 134 9.30 38.73 18.04
C ASP A 134 9.74 38.87 19.51
N ALA A 135 8.93 38.41 20.46
CA ALA A 135 9.31 38.40 21.87
C ALA A 135 10.51 37.48 22.14
N THR A 136 10.53 36.30 21.53
CA THR A 136 11.61 35.32 21.68
C THR A 136 12.90 35.80 21.02
N LEU A 137 12.79 36.43 19.85
CA LEU A 137 13.92 36.93 19.09
C LEU A 137 14.62 38.09 19.81
N LYS A 138 13.87 38.95 20.51
CA LYS A 138 14.47 40.02 21.34
C LYS A 138 15.36 39.49 22.47
N GLN A 139 15.14 38.26 22.92
CA GLN A 139 15.87 37.65 24.03
C GLN A 139 16.96 36.67 23.58
N ASN A 140 16.76 35.96 22.46
CA ASN A 140 17.52 34.75 22.12
C ASN A 140 17.92 34.62 20.63
N THR A 141 18.14 35.72 19.90
CA THR A 141 18.57 35.62 18.48
C THR A 141 20.06 35.81 18.29
N TYR A 142 20.61 34.97 17.41
CA TYR A 142 21.92 35.16 16.81
C TYR A 142 21.75 35.51 15.33
N ILE A 143 21.86 36.80 14.98
CA ILE A 143 21.77 37.29 13.60
C ILE A 143 23.18 37.63 13.11
N TYR A 144 23.55 37.13 11.93
CA TYR A 144 24.85 37.35 11.34
C TYR A 144 24.70 37.82 9.89
N ASP A 145 25.28 38.96 9.54
CA ASP A 145 25.54 39.35 8.16
C ASP A 145 26.70 38.52 7.61
N TYR A 146 26.51 37.91 6.43
CA TYR A 146 27.49 36.99 5.87
C TYR A 146 28.85 37.61 5.58
N GLN A 147 28.95 38.93 5.43
CA GLN A 147 30.21 39.63 5.18
C GLN A 147 30.73 40.32 6.43
N ALA A 148 29.87 41.03 7.17
CA ALA A 148 30.33 41.77 8.34
C ALA A 148 30.71 40.84 9.50
N ASP A 149 29.98 39.73 9.66
CA ASP A 149 30.07 38.85 10.84
C ASP A 149 30.64 37.47 10.50
N GLU A 150 31.43 37.35 9.42
CA GLU A 150 31.91 36.07 8.89
C GLU A 150 32.62 35.21 9.94
N LYS A 151 33.48 35.83 10.77
CA LYS A 151 34.25 35.13 11.80
C LYS A 151 33.37 34.63 12.94
N ASP A 152 32.39 35.43 13.34
CA ASP A 152 31.49 35.12 14.44
C ASP A 152 30.48 34.04 14.03
N LEU A 153 29.98 34.09 12.79
CA LEU A 153 29.14 33.04 12.22
C LEU A 153 29.86 31.69 12.14
N LYS A 154 31.11 31.67 11.66
CA LYS A 154 31.95 30.44 11.66
C LYS A 154 32.11 29.87 13.07
N THR A 155 32.37 30.74 14.04
CA THR A 155 32.55 30.36 15.44
C THR A 155 31.25 29.81 16.03
N PHE A 156 30.11 30.43 15.71
CA PHE A 156 28.80 29.99 16.16
C PHE A 156 28.45 28.60 15.62
N ILE A 157 28.63 28.35 14.31
CA ILE A 157 28.35 27.06 13.69
C ILE A 157 29.23 25.96 14.30
N ALA A 158 30.53 26.23 14.47
CA ALA A 158 31.48 25.25 15.01
C ALA A 158 31.22 24.89 16.49
N ASN A 159 30.69 25.81 17.29
CA ASN A 159 30.49 25.59 18.72
C ASN A 159 29.07 25.21 19.10
N ASN A 160 28.05 25.71 18.40
CA ASN A 160 26.65 25.52 18.77
C ASN A 160 25.95 24.50 17.87
N ILE A 161 26.13 24.59 16.54
CA ILE A 161 25.51 23.64 15.59
C ILE A 161 26.26 22.31 15.59
N ALA A 162 27.59 22.32 15.55
CA ALA A 162 28.38 21.08 15.50
C ALA A 162 28.29 20.22 16.78
N LYS A 163 28.05 20.85 17.94
CA LYS A 163 28.00 20.19 19.26
C LYS A 163 26.57 19.99 19.79
N ALA A 164 25.56 20.27 18.96
CA ALA A 164 24.17 20.42 19.41
C ALA A 164 23.50 19.10 19.84
N THR A 165 24.03 17.94 19.44
CA THR A 165 23.53 16.61 19.80
C THR A 165 23.66 16.27 21.30
N GLU A 166 24.30 17.13 22.10
CA GLU A 166 24.57 16.88 23.51
C GLU A 166 23.69 17.69 24.49
N ALA A 167 22.89 18.68 24.03
CA ALA A 167 22.44 19.76 24.92
C ALA A 167 20.92 19.85 25.24
N SER A 168 20.02 19.14 24.56
CA SER A 168 18.58 19.33 24.77
C SER A 168 17.77 18.02 24.80
N LYS A 169 17.46 17.55 26.02
CA LYS A 169 16.52 16.44 26.26
C LYS A 169 15.06 16.88 25.99
N ILE A 170 14.27 16.05 25.31
CA ILE A 170 12.84 16.29 25.02
C ILE A 170 12.02 16.12 26.31
N LYS A 171 11.24 17.13 26.71
CA LYS A 171 10.35 17.04 27.87
C LYS A 171 9.20 16.07 27.60
N ILE A 172 8.86 15.23 28.58
CA ILE A 172 7.77 14.24 28.44
C ILE A 172 6.48 14.82 29.04
N ASP A 173 5.38 14.75 28.28
CA ASP A 173 4.07 15.32 28.61
C ASP A 173 2.89 14.39 28.23
N LYS A 174 1.65 14.88 28.38
CA LYS A 174 0.42 14.13 28.06
C LYS A 174 0.26 13.76 26.58
N ASN A 175 0.97 14.41 25.67
CA ASN A 175 0.81 14.24 24.23
C ASN A 175 1.88 13.28 23.66
N ASN A 176 3.08 13.26 24.23
CA ASN A 176 4.21 12.51 23.68
C ASN A 176 4.54 11.20 24.43
N PHE A 177 3.96 10.95 25.60
CA PHE A 177 4.27 9.73 26.37
C PHE A 177 3.87 8.42 25.66
N ILE A 178 2.88 8.44 24.77
CA ILE A 178 2.46 7.26 23.98
C ILE A 178 3.45 6.99 22.81
N PRO A 179 3.80 7.97 21.95
CA PRO A 179 4.86 7.78 20.96
C PRO A 179 6.20 7.30 21.55
N ILE A 180 6.57 7.81 22.73
CA ILE A 180 7.80 7.37 23.42
C ILE A 180 7.68 5.92 23.88
N TYR A 181 6.51 5.51 24.40
CA TYR A 181 6.23 4.12 24.75
C TYR A 181 6.39 3.16 23.56
N LEU A 182 5.89 3.53 22.38
CA LEU A 182 6.02 2.69 21.18
C LEU A 182 7.49 2.48 20.81
N ARG A 183 8.32 3.54 20.85
CA ARG A 183 9.76 3.40 20.62
C ARG A 183 10.46 2.61 21.73
N TRP A 184 9.98 2.74 22.96
CA TRP A 184 10.48 1.97 24.10
C TRP A 184 10.20 0.46 23.92
N LEU A 185 9.06 0.08 23.35
CA LEU A 185 8.73 -1.32 23.02
C LEU A 185 9.72 -1.95 22.04
N ASP A 186 10.20 -1.17 21.07
CA ASP A 186 11.13 -1.68 20.05
C ASP A 186 12.59 -1.71 20.55
N ILE A 187 12.96 -0.75 21.39
CA ILE A 187 14.37 -0.49 21.73
C ILE A 187 14.74 -0.97 23.14
N VAL A 188 13.92 -0.67 24.14
CA VAL A 188 14.23 -0.93 25.54
C VAL A 188 13.65 -2.27 25.99
N LYS A 189 12.41 -2.59 25.66
CA LYS A 189 11.77 -3.86 26.03
C LYS A 189 12.61 -5.10 25.68
N PRO A 190 13.25 -5.23 24.50
CA PRO A 190 14.04 -6.42 24.16
C PRO A 190 15.30 -6.61 25.01
N VAL A 191 15.79 -5.54 25.65
CA VAL A 191 17.01 -5.57 26.47
C VAL A 191 16.74 -5.77 27.96
N ILE A 192 15.48 -5.94 28.38
CA ILE A 192 15.10 -6.27 29.76
C ILE A 192 15.16 -7.79 29.96
N ASP A 193 15.80 -8.24 31.05
CA ASP A 193 16.05 -9.65 31.32
C ASP A 193 14.88 -10.34 32.01
N VAL A 194 13.79 -10.55 31.26
CA VAL A 194 12.56 -11.20 31.78
C VAL A 194 11.99 -12.21 30.81
N ASN A 195 11.23 -13.17 31.37
CA ASN A 195 10.23 -13.90 30.60
C ASN A 195 8.90 -13.13 30.63
N TRP A 196 8.58 -12.47 29.52
CA TRP A 196 7.36 -11.67 29.38
C TRP A 196 6.07 -12.49 29.58
N ASP A 197 6.07 -13.78 29.21
CA ASP A 197 4.89 -14.64 29.36
C ASP A 197 4.57 -14.94 30.84
N ASP A 198 5.59 -15.07 31.68
CA ASP A 198 5.41 -15.36 33.10
C ASP A 198 4.94 -14.12 33.86
N LEU A 199 5.46 -12.94 33.51
CA LEU A 199 5.00 -11.66 34.05
C LEU A 199 3.54 -11.38 33.66
N LYS A 200 3.18 -11.69 32.42
CA LYS A 200 1.80 -11.55 31.94
C LYS A 200 0.81 -12.44 32.71
N LYS A 201 1.20 -13.67 33.09
CA LYS A 201 0.38 -14.54 33.95
C LYS A 201 0.17 -13.97 35.35
N ALA A 202 1.11 -13.14 35.82
CA ALA A 202 1.02 -12.42 37.08
C ALA A 202 0.31 -11.04 36.95
N SER A 203 -0.30 -10.75 35.79
CA SER A 203 -0.94 -9.46 35.49
C SER A 203 0.02 -8.26 35.51
N ILE A 204 1.30 -8.50 35.23
CA ILE A 204 2.32 -7.45 35.09
C ILE A 204 2.61 -7.24 33.61
N LEU A 205 2.44 -6.02 33.15
CA LEU A 205 2.49 -5.64 31.74
C LEU A 205 3.81 -4.94 31.40
N ASN A 206 4.16 -4.92 30.12
CA ASN A 206 5.29 -4.13 29.61
C ASN A 206 5.12 -2.61 29.85
N SER A 207 3.89 -2.10 29.91
CA SER A 207 3.59 -0.72 30.30
C SER A 207 3.97 -0.42 31.75
N ASP A 208 3.96 -1.39 32.66
CA ASP A 208 4.40 -1.18 34.05
C ASP A 208 5.92 -0.93 34.12
N PHE A 209 6.71 -1.61 33.28
CA PHE A 209 8.16 -1.35 33.14
C PHE A 209 8.43 0.01 32.50
N TYR A 210 7.64 0.39 31.49
CA TYR A 210 7.77 1.71 30.88
C TYR A 210 7.45 2.83 31.89
N LEU A 211 6.39 2.68 32.71
CA LEU A 211 6.09 3.62 33.79
C LEU A 211 7.22 3.66 34.83
N ALA A 212 7.78 2.50 35.19
CA ALA A 212 8.93 2.44 36.09
C ALA A 212 10.11 3.27 35.56
N ASP A 213 10.41 3.18 34.27
CA ASP A 213 11.47 3.98 33.63
C ASP A 213 11.11 5.45 33.50
N LEU A 214 9.84 5.75 33.25
CA LEU A 214 9.36 7.11 33.02
C LEU A 214 9.46 7.94 34.30
N PHE A 215 9.13 7.33 35.44
CA PHE A 215 9.14 7.97 36.77
C PHE A 215 10.49 7.82 37.49
N VAL A 216 11.58 8.06 36.77
CA VAL A 216 12.95 8.15 37.27
C VAL A 216 13.40 9.61 37.27
N ASP A 217 14.08 10.04 38.34
CA ASP A 217 14.93 11.22 38.33
C ASP A 217 16.35 10.80 37.95
N ASP A 218 16.79 11.25 36.77
CA ASP A 218 18.11 10.97 36.20
C ASP A 218 19.17 12.00 36.63
N LYS A 219 18.80 12.96 37.49
CA LYS A 219 19.61 14.09 37.98
C LYS A 219 20.25 14.91 36.86
N ASP A 220 19.62 14.92 35.68
CA ASP A 220 20.14 15.50 34.45
C ASP A 220 21.51 14.91 34.02
N THR A 221 21.81 13.67 34.41
CA THR A 221 23.03 12.94 34.02
C THR A 221 22.75 11.89 32.93
N ASN A 222 23.81 11.23 32.44
CA ASN A 222 23.74 10.07 31.54
C ASN A 222 24.25 8.79 32.24
N LYS A 223 24.24 8.74 33.57
CA LYS A 223 24.73 7.61 34.36
C LYS A 223 23.56 6.88 34.98
N ILE A 224 23.42 5.59 34.70
CA ILE A 224 22.35 4.76 35.25
C ILE A 224 22.43 4.61 36.79
N GLU A 225 23.58 4.93 37.38
CA GLU A 225 23.80 4.95 38.84
C GLU A 225 23.08 6.11 39.52
N ASP A 226 22.83 7.19 38.79
CA ASP A 226 22.15 8.38 39.29
C ASP A 226 20.63 8.29 39.17
N ASP A 227 20.14 7.36 38.33
CA ASP A 227 18.72 7.07 38.12
C ASP A 227 18.08 6.56 39.42
N SER A 228 17.13 7.33 39.94
CA SER A 228 16.37 6.99 41.14
C SER A 228 14.87 7.11 40.89
N SER A 229 14.10 6.10 41.31
CA SER A 229 12.64 6.20 41.20
C SER A 229 12.12 7.32 42.08
N ILE A 230 11.19 8.11 41.54
CA ILE A 230 10.49 9.16 42.28
C ILE A 230 9.09 8.75 42.72
N ARG A 231 8.72 7.47 42.55
CA ARG A 231 7.36 6.99 42.82
C ARG A 231 7.36 5.54 43.29
N ASP A 232 7.03 5.34 44.55
CA ASP A 232 7.09 4.02 45.21
C ASP A 232 5.85 3.16 45.00
N ASN A 233 4.73 3.74 44.53
CA ASN A 233 3.45 3.03 44.36
C ASN A 233 3.23 2.45 42.94
N LEU A 234 4.30 2.12 42.22
CA LEU A 234 4.22 1.47 40.91
C LEU A 234 4.32 -0.06 41.06
N PHE A 235 3.64 -0.81 40.18
CA PHE A 235 3.71 -2.28 40.17
C PHE A 235 5.14 -2.79 39.93
N VAL A 236 5.89 -2.05 39.12
CA VAL A 236 7.32 -2.24 38.83
C VAL A 236 8.01 -0.93 39.19
N ILE A 237 9.11 -1.01 39.95
CA ILE A 237 9.87 0.16 40.39
C ILE A 237 11.28 0.08 39.82
N PHE A 238 11.83 1.18 39.33
CA PHE A 238 13.24 1.23 38.93
C PHE A 238 14.13 1.28 40.18
N GLN A 239 15.00 0.28 40.34
CA GLN A 239 15.90 0.18 41.50
C GLN A 239 17.19 -0.57 41.14
N ASN A 240 18.32 -0.12 41.69
CA ASN A 240 19.63 -0.78 41.54
C ASN A 240 20.02 -1.03 40.07
N GLN A 241 19.82 -0.02 39.20
CA GLN A 241 20.15 -0.09 37.77
C GLN A 241 19.36 -1.15 36.99
N GLY A 242 18.15 -1.46 37.47
CA GLY A 242 17.22 -2.43 36.91
C GLY A 242 15.82 -2.21 37.49
N TYR A 243 15.03 -3.27 37.60
CA TYR A 243 13.66 -3.19 38.10
C TYR A 243 13.47 -4.09 39.32
N LYS A 244 12.61 -3.65 40.23
CA LYS A 244 12.12 -4.41 41.36
C LYS A 244 10.61 -4.63 41.21
N ILE A 245 10.18 -5.85 41.51
CA ILE A 245 8.77 -6.21 41.67
C ILE A 245 8.60 -6.79 43.06
N GLU A 246 7.70 -6.21 43.86
CA GLU A 246 7.45 -6.68 45.21
C GLU A 246 6.86 -8.09 45.23
N LYS A 247 7.30 -8.91 46.20
CA LYS A 247 6.89 -10.30 46.37
C LYS A 247 5.36 -10.51 46.39
N GLU A 248 4.62 -9.51 46.85
CA GLU A 248 3.16 -9.50 46.94
C GLU A 248 2.51 -9.47 45.55
N ASN A 249 3.09 -8.75 44.59
CA ASN A 249 2.58 -8.60 43.22
C ASN A 249 2.80 -9.87 42.37
N ILE A 250 3.79 -10.70 42.72
CA ILE A 250 4.15 -11.93 41.99
C ILE A 250 3.87 -13.22 42.78
N LYS A 251 3.29 -13.12 43.98
CA LYS A 251 3.00 -14.24 44.89
C LYS A 251 4.21 -15.15 45.16
N GLN A 252 5.37 -14.55 45.39
CA GLN A 252 6.62 -15.25 45.71
C GLN A 252 7.09 -14.97 47.15
N MET A 253 8.12 -15.70 47.62
CA MET A 253 8.70 -15.49 48.96
C MET A 253 9.62 -14.28 49.05
N PHE A 254 10.20 -13.85 47.92
CA PHE A 254 11.17 -12.75 47.82
C PHE A 254 10.80 -11.80 46.70
N ASP A 255 11.28 -10.56 46.78
CA ASP A 255 11.13 -9.57 45.72
C ASP A 255 11.88 -10.02 44.47
N ALA A 256 11.29 -9.84 43.29
CA ALA A 256 12.00 -10.11 42.03
C ALA A 256 12.85 -8.90 41.65
N THR A 257 14.13 -9.14 41.38
CA THR A 257 15.02 -8.15 40.77
C THR A 257 15.27 -8.52 39.32
N ILE A 258 15.09 -7.57 38.43
CA ILE A 258 15.15 -7.74 36.99
C ILE A 258 16.25 -6.85 36.44
N ASN A 259 17.18 -7.45 35.70
CA ASN A 259 18.31 -6.72 35.13
C ASN A 259 18.01 -6.18 33.73
N ILE A 260 18.76 -5.16 33.33
CA ILE A 260 18.84 -4.69 31.93
C ILE A 260 20.08 -5.33 31.31
N ARG A 261 19.90 -6.21 30.31
CA ARG A 261 20.96 -6.94 29.61
C ARG A 261 21.94 -6.00 28.90
N ASN A 262 21.41 -4.96 28.26
CA ASN A 262 22.20 -3.96 27.53
C ASN A 262 21.91 -2.56 28.06
N LYS A 263 22.71 -2.15 29.06
CA LYS A 263 22.61 -0.84 29.71
C LYS A 263 22.96 0.32 28.76
N GLU A 264 23.81 0.09 27.76
CA GLU A 264 24.16 1.11 26.78
C GLU A 264 22.95 1.48 25.91
N THR A 265 22.22 0.50 25.39
CA THR A 265 20.99 0.74 24.63
C THR A 265 19.94 1.49 25.46
N TYR A 266 19.80 1.13 26.73
CA TYR A 266 18.92 1.81 27.69
C TYR A 266 19.31 3.29 27.88
N LEU A 267 20.58 3.54 28.20
CA LEU A 267 21.10 4.89 28.44
C LEU A 267 21.01 5.77 27.20
N GLN A 268 21.34 5.22 26.03
CA GLN A 268 21.22 5.95 24.77
C GLN A 268 19.77 6.32 24.48
N PHE A 269 18.82 5.41 24.73
CA PHE A 269 17.39 5.71 24.58
C PHE A 269 16.97 6.88 25.48
N TRP A 270 17.29 6.81 26.77
CA TRP A 270 16.85 7.82 27.75
C TRP A 270 17.63 9.13 27.71
N LYS A 271 18.85 9.17 27.17
CA LYS A 271 19.61 10.41 26.90
C LYS A 271 18.83 11.42 26.04
N ARG A 272 17.81 10.97 25.31
CA ARG A 272 16.98 11.79 24.42
C ARG A 272 15.82 12.50 25.12
N TYR A 273 15.41 12.05 26.31
CA TYR A 273 14.20 12.51 26.98
C TYR A 273 14.51 13.01 28.39
N LYS A 274 13.83 14.07 28.82
CA LYS A 274 13.97 14.61 30.16
C LYS A 274 13.01 13.85 31.07
N ARG A 275 13.57 13.05 31.97
CA ARG A 275 12.84 12.33 33.01
C ARG A 275 13.01 13.05 34.35
N PRO A 276 12.00 13.03 35.24
CA PRO A 276 10.65 12.48 35.02
C PRO A 276 9.78 13.38 34.10
N PRO A 277 8.57 12.96 33.69
CA PRO A 277 7.63 13.80 32.96
C PRO A 277 7.32 15.12 33.69
N ILE A 278 6.84 16.11 32.92
CA ILE A 278 6.39 17.39 33.45
C ILE A 278 5.41 17.15 34.59
N LYS A 279 5.70 17.76 35.76
CA LYS A 279 4.98 17.52 37.02
C LYS A 279 3.46 17.65 36.91
N GLU A 280 2.98 18.60 36.11
CA GLU A 280 1.54 18.83 35.83
C GLU A 280 0.85 17.62 35.19
N PHE A 281 1.54 16.85 34.34
CA PHE A 281 0.96 15.75 33.57
C PHE A 281 1.23 14.37 34.17
N GLN A 282 1.99 14.29 35.27
CA GLN A 282 2.32 13.02 35.91
C GLN A 282 1.08 12.25 36.37
N ASN A 283 0.09 12.91 36.97
CA ASN A 283 -1.16 12.25 37.37
C ASN A 283 -1.98 11.80 36.16
N TYR A 284 -2.08 12.65 35.13
CA TYR A 284 -2.76 12.30 33.88
C TYR A 284 -2.15 11.05 33.24
N ILE A 285 -0.81 10.94 33.14
CA ILE A 285 -0.13 9.79 32.53
C ILE A 285 -0.41 8.50 33.31
N ILE A 286 -0.50 8.57 34.64
CA ILE A 286 -0.82 7.43 35.51
C ILE A 286 -2.30 7.05 35.40
N GLU A 287 -3.20 8.01 35.47
CA GLU A 287 -4.64 7.81 35.31
C GLU A 287 -5.00 7.32 33.90
N ARG A 288 -4.19 7.68 32.90
CA ARG A 288 -4.32 7.26 31.50
C ARG A 288 -3.39 6.12 31.09
N ARG A 289 -2.93 5.30 32.06
CA ARG A 289 -2.10 4.11 31.78
C ARG A 289 -2.78 3.13 30.82
N ASP A 290 -4.11 3.16 30.73
CA ASP A 290 -4.93 2.46 29.72
C ASP A 290 -4.50 2.75 28.29
N LEU A 291 -3.98 3.95 28.01
CA LEU A 291 -3.52 4.32 26.66
C LEU A 291 -2.26 3.55 26.24
N LEU A 292 -1.57 2.92 27.19
CA LEU A 292 -0.37 2.09 26.97
C LEU A 292 -0.76 0.63 26.76
N VAL A 293 -1.53 0.36 25.70
CA VAL A 293 -2.10 -0.97 25.42
C VAL A 293 -1.00 -1.97 25.05
N PRO A 294 -0.91 -3.15 25.71
CA PRO A 294 -0.02 -4.23 25.30
C PRO A 294 -0.39 -4.76 23.90
N GLN A 295 0.60 -4.96 23.05
CA GLN A 295 0.44 -5.52 21.71
C GLN A 295 -0.22 -6.91 21.74
N ASP A 296 -0.06 -7.61 22.86
CA ASP A 296 -0.45 -8.98 23.14
C ASP A 296 -1.94 -9.18 23.50
N ILE A 297 -2.73 -8.09 23.55
CA ILE A 297 -4.21 -8.15 23.60
C ILE A 297 -4.78 -8.29 22.17
N ARG A 298 -3.93 -8.19 21.13
CA ARG A 298 -4.34 -8.36 19.72
C ARG A 298 -4.45 -9.81 19.27
N GLU A 299 -4.04 -10.78 20.08
CA GLU A 299 -4.05 -12.20 19.70
C GLU A 299 -5.21 -12.97 20.34
N ARG A 300 -6.46 -12.58 20.02
CA ARG A 300 -7.59 -13.51 20.13
C ARG A 300 -8.47 -13.46 18.88
N LYS A 301 -8.23 -14.48 18.04
CA LYS A 301 -9.10 -15.14 17.06
C LYS A 301 -9.82 -14.28 16.01
N GLY A 302 -9.48 -14.53 14.75
CA GLY A 302 -10.44 -14.73 13.65
C GLY A 302 -11.07 -13.51 12.98
N ALA A 303 -11.00 -12.31 13.55
CA ALA A 303 -11.49 -11.09 12.91
C ALA A 303 -10.41 -10.47 11.99
N PHE A 304 -10.81 -10.05 10.78
CA PHE A 304 -9.95 -9.26 9.89
C PHE A 304 -9.64 -7.92 10.58
N PHE A 305 -8.37 -7.71 10.95
CA PHE A 305 -7.94 -6.53 11.70
C PHE A 305 -7.47 -5.45 10.72
N THR A 306 -7.93 -4.20 10.90
CA THR A 306 -7.45 -3.04 10.13
C THR A 306 -6.17 -2.49 10.78
N PRO A 307 -5.01 -2.52 10.09
CA PRO A 307 -3.77 -1.96 10.61
C PRO A 307 -3.89 -0.47 10.97
N ARG A 308 -3.24 -0.08 12.07
CA ARG A 308 -3.30 1.29 12.62
C ARG A 308 -2.94 2.38 11.59
N GLN A 309 -1.91 2.14 10.79
CA GLN A 309 -1.48 3.10 9.75
C GLN A 309 -2.61 3.41 8.75
N TRP A 310 -3.43 2.42 8.40
CA TRP A 310 -4.57 2.60 7.50
C TRP A 310 -5.76 3.23 8.19
N VAL A 311 -5.97 2.93 9.47
CA VAL A 311 -6.97 3.62 10.29
C VAL A 311 -6.66 5.12 10.37
N GLU A 312 -5.45 5.49 10.77
CA GLU A 312 -5.01 6.89 10.87
C GLU A 312 -5.11 7.61 9.51
N LEU A 313 -4.69 6.95 8.43
CA LEU A 313 -4.82 7.51 7.09
C LEU A 313 -6.28 7.70 6.68
N SER A 314 -7.15 6.72 6.91
CA SER A 314 -8.59 6.85 6.58
C SER A 314 -9.29 7.97 7.35
N GLN A 315 -8.98 8.15 8.63
CA GLN A 315 -9.47 9.28 9.43
C GLN A 315 -8.92 10.63 8.92
N LYS A 316 -7.68 10.67 8.43
CA LYS A 316 -7.13 11.85 7.76
C LYS A 316 -7.90 12.21 6.49
N TYR A 317 -8.30 11.23 5.66
CA TYR A 317 -9.15 11.50 4.48
C TYR A 317 -10.52 12.05 4.86
N LEU A 318 -11.15 11.49 5.90
CA LEU A 318 -12.41 12.02 6.44
C LEU A 318 -12.24 13.47 6.96
N CYS A 319 -11.16 13.74 7.69
CA CYS A 319 -10.83 15.08 8.17
C CYS A 319 -10.59 16.07 7.03
N ASN A 320 -9.85 15.68 5.99
CA ASN A 320 -9.62 16.52 4.82
C ASN A 320 -10.93 16.88 4.08
N LEU A 321 -11.88 15.94 4.03
CA LEU A 321 -13.17 16.14 3.37
C LEU A 321 -14.14 16.98 4.22
N LEU A 322 -14.17 16.76 5.53
CA LEU A 322 -15.21 17.26 6.44
C LEU A 322 -14.76 18.39 7.38
N GLY A 323 -13.45 18.66 7.45
CA GLY A 323 -12.84 19.63 8.36
C GLY A 323 -12.44 19.03 9.71
N GLU A 324 -11.65 19.78 10.49
CA GLU A 324 -11.04 19.32 11.76
C GLU A 324 -12.06 18.91 12.83
N ASN A 325 -13.23 19.55 12.84
CA ASN A 325 -14.29 19.33 13.84
C ASN A 325 -15.26 18.19 13.47
N TRP A 326 -14.98 17.40 12.44
CA TRP A 326 -15.92 16.40 11.92
C TRP A 326 -16.38 15.39 12.98
N GLN A 327 -15.53 15.03 13.95
CA GLN A 327 -15.91 14.09 15.02
C GLN A 327 -16.93 14.67 16.01
N GLU A 328 -17.03 16.00 16.11
CA GLU A 328 -18.05 16.67 16.92
C GLU A 328 -19.36 16.86 16.14
N GLU A 329 -19.25 17.08 14.83
CA GLU A 329 -20.40 17.36 13.96
C GLU A 329 -21.10 16.11 13.41
N TYR A 330 -20.39 15.00 13.28
CA TYR A 330 -20.88 13.78 12.64
C TYR A 330 -21.01 12.63 13.63
N TYR A 331 -22.09 11.87 13.48
CA TYR A 331 -22.26 10.55 14.07
C TYR A 331 -21.48 9.52 13.26
N ILE A 332 -20.85 8.57 13.94
CA ILE A 332 -20.06 7.50 13.34
C ILE A 332 -20.70 6.18 13.73
N TRP A 333 -20.94 5.32 12.73
CA TRP A 333 -21.36 3.94 12.99
C TRP A 333 -20.48 2.97 12.22
N ASP A 334 -19.73 2.15 12.96
CA ASP A 334 -19.09 0.95 12.42
C ASP A 334 -20.04 -0.24 12.61
N CYS A 335 -20.71 -0.63 11.52
CA CYS A 335 -21.69 -1.71 11.55
C CYS A 335 -21.10 -3.12 11.40
N ALA A 336 -19.76 -3.23 11.31
CA ALA A 336 -19.02 -4.48 11.25
C ALA A 336 -17.71 -4.36 12.06
N ALA A 337 -17.83 -3.84 13.30
CA ALA A 337 -16.70 -3.32 14.06
C ALA A 337 -15.64 -4.35 14.46
N GLY A 338 -16.00 -5.65 14.48
CA GLY A 338 -15.17 -6.67 15.11
C GLY A 338 -14.83 -6.23 16.52
N THR A 339 -13.54 -6.20 16.87
CA THR A 339 -13.07 -5.72 18.18
C THR A 339 -12.88 -4.19 18.28
N GLY A 340 -13.34 -3.41 17.30
CA GLY A 340 -13.38 -1.94 17.34
C GLY A 340 -12.09 -1.23 16.90
N ASN A 341 -11.22 -1.90 16.14
CA ASN A 341 -9.90 -1.34 15.78
C ASN A 341 -9.98 -0.13 14.84
N LEU A 342 -11.00 -0.10 13.98
CA LEU A 342 -11.23 1.01 13.05
C LEU A 342 -11.60 2.31 13.80
N LEU A 343 -12.20 2.19 14.99
CA LEU A 343 -12.59 3.31 15.85
C LEU A 343 -11.45 3.82 16.74
N ALA A 344 -10.28 3.19 16.69
CA ALA A 344 -9.13 3.61 17.49
C ALA A 344 -8.68 5.03 17.12
N GLY A 345 -8.36 5.85 18.13
CA GLY A 345 -7.91 7.23 17.95
C GLY A 345 -9.02 8.27 17.83
N MET A 346 -10.29 7.85 17.80
CA MET A 346 -11.42 8.78 17.85
C MET A 346 -11.61 9.39 19.25
N THR A 347 -12.11 10.61 19.32
CA THR A 347 -12.11 11.44 20.53
C THR A 347 -13.50 11.67 21.13
N ASN A 348 -14.57 11.72 20.31
CA ASN A 348 -15.93 11.95 20.80
C ASN A 348 -16.73 10.64 20.92
N LYS A 349 -16.64 9.98 22.09
CA LYS A 349 -17.38 8.74 22.39
C LYS A 349 -18.91 8.86 22.26
N TYR A 350 -19.50 10.05 22.39
CA TYR A 350 -20.95 10.23 22.33
C TYR A 350 -21.49 10.12 20.89
N ASN A 351 -20.64 10.31 19.90
CA ASN A 351 -21.02 10.23 18.49
C ASN A 351 -20.70 8.86 17.87
N ILE A 352 -20.02 7.97 18.59
CA ILE A 352 -19.53 6.69 18.05
C ILE A 352 -20.47 5.55 18.44
N TRP A 353 -20.87 4.77 17.44
CA TRP A 353 -21.65 3.54 17.56
C TRP A 353 -20.87 2.38 16.94
N ALA A 354 -20.88 1.22 17.59
CA ALA A 354 -20.19 0.03 17.10
C ALA A 354 -21.10 -1.18 17.20
N SER A 355 -21.25 -1.91 16.11
CA SER A 355 -21.95 -3.18 16.11
C SER A 355 -21.20 -4.27 15.36
N THR A 356 -21.38 -5.50 15.81
CA THR A 356 -20.74 -6.68 15.21
C THR A 356 -21.64 -7.90 15.33
N LEU A 357 -21.43 -8.88 14.46
CA LEU A 357 -22.18 -10.13 14.46
C LEU A 357 -21.87 -11.00 15.69
N ASP A 358 -20.61 -11.02 16.13
CA ASP A 358 -20.14 -11.90 17.20
C ASP A 358 -20.26 -11.24 18.59
N GLN A 359 -21.00 -11.87 19.49
CA GLN A 359 -21.12 -11.41 20.88
C GLN A 359 -19.77 -11.44 21.62
N ALA A 360 -18.80 -12.27 21.22
CA ALA A 360 -17.47 -12.27 21.79
C ALA A 360 -16.71 -10.96 21.49
N ASP A 361 -16.85 -10.43 20.28
CA ASP A 361 -16.25 -9.16 19.88
C ASP A 361 -16.85 -7.98 20.65
N VAL A 362 -18.18 -8.01 20.89
CA VAL A 362 -18.89 -7.05 21.76
C VAL A 362 -18.30 -7.05 23.17
N LYS A 363 -18.09 -8.24 23.76
CA LYS A 363 -17.45 -8.37 25.08
C LYS A 363 -16.04 -7.82 25.09
N VAL A 364 -15.23 -8.10 24.05
CA VAL A 364 -13.88 -7.53 23.94
C VAL A 364 -13.91 -6.00 23.86
N MET A 365 -14.88 -5.41 23.15
CA MET A 365 -15.05 -3.96 23.13
C MET A 365 -15.49 -3.39 24.49
N HIS A 366 -16.39 -4.07 25.22
CA HIS A 366 -16.75 -3.68 26.58
C HIS A 366 -15.57 -3.78 27.55
N ASP A 367 -14.80 -4.87 27.49
CA ASP A 367 -13.55 -5.02 28.26
C ASP A 367 -12.61 -3.85 27.93
N ARG A 368 -12.44 -3.48 26.65
CA ARG A 368 -11.64 -2.31 26.26
C ARG A 368 -12.18 -1.00 26.84
N ILE A 369 -13.50 -0.83 26.94
CA ILE A 369 -14.13 0.36 27.55
C ILE A 369 -13.84 0.42 29.04
N GLU A 370 -13.97 -0.70 29.76
CA GLU A 370 -13.59 -0.81 31.18
C GLU A 370 -12.12 -0.45 31.39
N HIS A 371 -11.28 -0.74 30.39
CA HIS A 371 -9.87 -0.40 30.34
C HIS A 371 -9.57 0.86 29.50
N GLY A 372 -10.48 1.85 29.46
CA GLY A 372 -10.18 3.22 29.01
C GLY A 372 -10.37 3.55 27.53
N ALA A 373 -10.92 2.65 26.72
CA ALA A 373 -11.27 2.94 25.33
C ALA A 373 -12.36 4.03 25.24
N ILE A 374 -12.22 4.93 24.24
CA ILE A 374 -13.15 6.06 24.00
C ILE A 374 -14.38 5.56 23.23
N LEU A 375 -15.19 4.74 23.90
CA LEU A 375 -16.49 4.25 23.44
C LEU A 375 -17.47 4.25 24.61
N LEU A 376 -18.76 4.36 24.32
CA LEU A 376 -19.79 4.18 25.33
C LEU A 376 -20.29 2.74 25.32
N GLU A 377 -20.43 2.15 26.50
CA GLU A 377 -20.87 0.75 26.64
C GLU A 377 -22.22 0.52 25.97
N ASN A 378 -23.19 1.41 26.18
CA ASN A 378 -24.51 1.34 25.55
C ASN A 378 -24.53 1.64 24.03
N HIS A 379 -23.41 2.05 23.45
CA HIS A 379 -23.25 2.25 22.01
C HIS A 379 -22.56 1.06 21.32
N VAL A 380 -22.15 0.05 22.08
CA VAL A 380 -21.52 -1.19 21.60
C VAL A 380 -22.53 -2.32 21.77
N PHE A 381 -22.93 -2.97 20.67
CA PHE A 381 -24.01 -3.97 20.71
C PHE A 381 -23.86 -5.03 19.61
N GLN A 382 -24.46 -6.20 19.82
CA GLN A 382 -24.53 -7.24 18.79
C GLN A 382 -25.61 -6.90 17.77
N PHE A 383 -25.29 -7.00 16.49
CA PHE A 383 -26.25 -6.77 15.40
C PHE A 383 -25.81 -7.48 14.12
N ASP A 384 -26.67 -8.30 13.53
CA ASP A 384 -26.43 -8.86 12.20
C ASP A 384 -26.87 -7.86 11.12
N PHE A 385 -25.93 -7.02 10.68
CA PHE A 385 -26.21 -5.96 9.70
C PHE A 385 -26.75 -6.46 8.36
N LEU A 386 -26.64 -7.74 7.99
CA LEU A 386 -27.22 -8.23 6.73
C LEU A 386 -28.57 -8.93 6.89
N ASN A 387 -28.96 -9.29 8.12
CA ASN A 387 -30.15 -10.11 8.37
C ASN A 387 -31.14 -9.54 9.40
N ASP A 388 -30.69 -8.68 10.30
CA ASP A 388 -31.54 -8.07 11.33
C ASP A 388 -32.27 -6.84 10.83
N ASP A 389 -33.45 -6.59 11.40
CA ASP A 389 -34.26 -5.40 11.16
C ASP A 389 -33.73 -4.22 11.98
N PHE A 390 -33.75 -3.00 11.42
CA PHE A 390 -33.23 -1.81 12.12
C PHE A 390 -34.04 -1.40 13.35
N SER A 391 -35.26 -1.92 13.54
CA SER A 391 -36.02 -1.79 14.81
C SER A 391 -35.31 -2.41 16.02
N LYS A 392 -34.33 -3.28 15.81
CA LYS A 392 -33.50 -3.87 16.89
C LYS A 392 -32.32 -2.99 17.32
N LEU A 393 -32.03 -1.90 16.60
CA LEU A 393 -30.94 -1.00 16.96
C LEU A 393 -31.24 -0.28 18.30
N PRO A 394 -30.23 0.17 19.05
CA PRO A 394 -30.46 1.06 20.18
C PRO A 394 -31.24 2.30 19.78
N GLN A 395 -32.11 2.81 20.67
CA GLN A 395 -33.02 3.92 20.35
C GLN A 395 -32.29 5.15 19.82
N GLY A 396 -31.14 5.53 20.40
CA GLY A 396 -30.36 6.67 19.93
C GLY A 396 -29.88 6.55 18.48
N LEU A 397 -29.51 5.34 18.05
CA LEU A 397 -29.12 5.10 16.67
C LEU A 397 -30.34 5.06 15.73
N GLN A 398 -31.47 4.50 16.18
CA GLN A 398 -32.75 4.59 15.45
C GLN A 398 -33.14 6.06 15.19
N ASP A 399 -32.99 6.92 16.20
CA ASP A 399 -33.30 8.35 16.09
C ASP A 399 -32.40 9.06 15.06
N ILE A 400 -31.16 8.59 14.88
CA ILE A 400 -30.23 9.10 13.86
C ILE A 400 -30.65 8.61 12.48
N ILE A 401 -30.81 7.29 12.28
CA ILE A 401 -31.05 6.72 10.94
C ILE A 401 -32.46 7.03 10.40
N ASN A 402 -33.46 7.22 11.27
CA ASN A 402 -34.81 7.54 10.83
C ASN A 402 -35.02 9.05 10.60
N ASN A 403 -34.10 9.89 11.07
CA ASN A 403 -34.15 11.34 10.86
C ASN A 403 -33.30 11.75 9.65
N LYS A 404 -33.92 12.42 8.67
CA LYS A 404 -33.25 12.82 7.42
C LYS A 404 -32.08 13.79 7.63
N GLU A 405 -32.20 14.77 8.53
CA GLU A 405 -31.13 15.74 8.78
C GLU A 405 -29.99 15.14 9.60
N LYS A 406 -30.30 14.29 10.59
CA LYS A 406 -29.26 13.56 11.33
C LYS A 406 -28.50 12.58 10.42
N ARG A 407 -29.19 11.90 9.49
CA ARG A 407 -28.54 11.04 8.48
C ARG A 407 -27.52 11.77 7.62
N LYS A 408 -27.74 13.04 7.28
CA LYS A 408 -26.75 13.85 6.53
C LYS A 408 -25.44 14.03 7.29
N LYS A 409 -25.50 13.89 8.61
CA LYS A 409 -24.37 13.94 9.53
C LYS A 409 -23.98 12.54 10.05
N LEU A 410 -24.41 11.47 9.39
CA LEU A 410 -23.97 10.10 9.70
C LEU A 410 -22.87 9.66 8.74
N ILE A 411 -21.81 9.06 9.29
CA ILE A 411 -20.75 8.37 8.58
C ILE A 411 -20.83 6.89 8.95
N ILE A 412 -21.11 6.05 7.95
CA ILE A 412 -20.89 4.62 8.08
C ILE A 412 -19.41 4.35 7.83
N PHE A 413 -18.66 4.02 8.88
CA PHE A 413 -17.20 3.84 8.81
C PHE A 413 -16.85 2.38 9.05
N ILE A 414 -16.54 1.64 7.98
CA ILE A 414 -16.59 0.17 8.00
C ILE A 414 -15.41 -0.48 7.29
N ASN A 415 -14.99 -1.65 7.78
CA ASN A 415 -14.16 -2.60 7.05
C ASN A 415 -14.91 -3.94 6.97
N PRO A 416 -15.81 -4.13 5.98
CA PRO A 416 -16.64 -5.33 5.90
C PRO A 416 -15.79 -6.60 5.69
N PRO A 417 -16.30 -7.78 6.10
CA PRO A 417 -15.58 -9.03 5.93
C PRO A 417 -15.32 -9.37 4.45
N TYR A 418 -14.08 -9.81 4.16
CA TYR A 418 -13.65 -10.26 2.84
C TYR A 418 -13.99 -11.75 2.64
N ALA A 419 -15.19 -12.05 2.19
CA ALA A 419 -15.57 -13.42 1.82
C ALA A 419 -16.21 -13.44 0.43
N GLU A 420 -15.53 -14.07 -0.53
CA GLU A 420 -16.02 -14.37 -1.88
C GLU A 420 -16.25 -15.88 -2.00
N VAL A 421 -17.35 -16.29 -2.66
CA VAL A 421 -17.57 -17.70 -3.03
C VAL A 421 -17.00 -17.96 -4.42
N SER A 422 -15.82 -18.58 -4.49
CA SER A 422 -15.25 -19.08 -5.74
C SER A 422 -15.77 -20.47 -6.09
N SER A 423 -16.09 -20.73 -7.35
CA SER A 423 -16.53 -22.04 -7.86
C SER A 423 -15.40 -23.06 -8.05
N VAL A 424 -14.19 -22.77 -7.58
CA VAL A 424 -12.99 -23.63 -7.74
C VAL A 424 -12.42 -23.95 -6.35
N GLY A 425 -12.70 -25.15 -5.85
CA GLY A 425 -12.11 -25.73 -4.63
C GLY A 425 -13.09 -25.93 -3.45
N GLU A 426 -12.96 -27.06 -2.75
CA GLU A 426 -13.78 -27.51 -1.61
C GLU A 426 -13.64 -26.69 -0.31
N LYS A 427 -13.14 -25.45 -0.35
CA LYS A 427 -12.87 -24.62 0.86
C LYS A 427 -13.64 -23.30 0.94
N GLY A 428 -14.56 -23.01 0.02
CA GLY A 428 -15.54 -21.94 0.22
C GLY A 428 -16.64 -22.43 1.16
N LYS A 429 -16.86 -21.77 2.31
CA LYS A 429 -18.02 -22.05 3.16
C LYS A 429 -19.30 -21.78 2.36
N LYS A 430 -19.90 -22.83 1.78
CA LYS A 430 -21.15 -22.73 1.01
C LYS A 430 -22.19 -21.98 1.85
N GLY A 431 -22.78 -20.92 1.29
CA GLY A 431 -23.93 -20.20 1.87
C GLY A 431 -23.61 -18.95 2.70
N VAL A 432 -22.34 -18.59 2.95
CA VAL A 432 -21.99 -17.38 3.74
C VAL A 432 -22.50 -16.08 3.09
N ASN A 433 -22.63 -16.04 1.77
CA ASN A 433 -23.14 -14.89 1.02
C ASN A 433 -24.68 -14.86 0.88
N LEU A 434 -25.41 -15.88 1.34
CA LEU A 434 -26.87 -15.96 1.22
C LEU A 434 -27.57 -15.29 2.42
N SER A 435 -27.49 -13.96 2.50
CA SER A 435 -28.19 -13.17 3.52
C SER A 435 -29.61 -12.78 3.08
N LYS A 436 -30.43 -12.27 4.02
CA LYS A 436 -31.70 -11.62 3.68
C LYS A 436 -31.48 -10.42 2.77
N THR A 437 -30.43 -9.64 3.00
CA THR A 437 -30.03 -8.52 2.13
C THR A 437 -29.72 -8.98 0.71
N HIS A 438 -28.94 -10.04 0.54
CA HIS A 438 -28.66 -10.64 -0.77
C HIS A 438 -29.95 -11.01 -1.49
N THR A 439 -30.89 -11.63 -0.78
CA THR A 439 -32.17 -12.06 -1.34
C THR A 439 -33.01 -10.85 -1.76
N LYS A 440 -33.17 -9.88 -0.87
CA LYS A 440 -33.96 -8.65 -1.05
C LYS A 440 -33.44 -7.79 -2.21
N TYR A 441 -32.12 -7.66 -2.34
CA TYR A 441 -31.47 -6.79 -3.32
C TYR A 441 -30.79 -7.55 -4.47
N SER A 442 -31.15 -8.82 -4.69
CA SER A 442 -30.54 -9.70 -5.70
C SER A 442 -30.50 -9.07 -7.11
N ASN A 443 -31.60 -8.44 -7.54
CA ASN A 443 -31.69 -7.75 -8.84
C ASN A 443 -30.76 -6.53 -8.94
N ALA A 444 -30.56 -5.81 -7.83
CA ALA A 444 -29.70 -4.64 -7.78
C ALA A 444 -28.22 -5.01 -7.64
N LEU A 445 -27.92 -6.13 -6.99
CA LEU A 445 -26.56 -6.65 -6.79
C LEU A 445 -26.03 -7.37 -8.04
N GLY A 446 -26.87 -8.19 -8.68
CA GLY A 446 -26.44 -9.10 -9.74
C GLY A 446 -25.28 -9.99 -9.29
N GLY A 447 -24.20 -10.03 -10.09
CA GLY A 447 -23.00 -10.81 -9.77
C GLY A 447 -22.26 -10.34 -8.51
N ALA A 448 -22.37 -9.06 -8.16
CA ALA A 448 -21.75 -8.48 -6.96
C ALA A 448 -22.32 -9.07 -5.67
N GLY A 449 -23.51 -9.69 -5.70
CA GLY A 449 -24.12 -10.32 -4.53
C GLY A 449 -23.28 -11.43 -3.92
N ARG A 450 -22.29 -11.97 -4.62
CA ARG A 450 -21.33 -12.95 -4.07
C ARG A 450 -20.35 -12.35 -3.07
N GLU A 451 -20.25 -11.02 -3.03
CA GLU A 451 -19.33 -10.26 -2.19
C GLU A 451 -20.08 -9.63 -1.02
N LEU A 452 -19.65 -9.91 0.21
CA LEU A 452 -20.32 -9.38 1.40
C LEU A 452 -20.27 -7.85 1.45
N PHE A 453 -19.13 -7.22 1.17
CA PHE A 453 -19.02 -5.76 1.20
C PHE A 453 -20.04 -5.09 0.25
N ALA A 454 -20.33 -5.69 -0.92
CA ALA A 454 -21.34 -5.16 -1.84
C ALA A 454 -22.75 -5.22 -1.24
N GLN A 455 -23.05 -6.27 -0.46
CA GLN A 455 -24.32 -6.38 0.27
C GLN A 455 -24.44 -5.32 1.37
N PHE A 456 -23.36 -5.03 2.10
CA PHE A 456 -23.34 -3.93 3.07
C PHE A 456 -23.65 -2.61 2.36
N LEU A 457 -22.91 -2.28 1.29
CA LEU A 457 -23.08 -1.02 0.57
C LEU A 457 -24.47 -0.86 -0.03
N ILE A 458 -25.06 -1.90 -0.64
CA ILE A 458 -26.40 -1.79 -1.23
C ILE A 458 -27.47 -1.59 -0.16
N ARG A 459 -27.33 -2.25 1.01
CA ARG A 459 -28.26 -2.06 2.14
C ARG A 459 -28.16 -0.65 2.67
N ILE A 460 -26.94 -0.16 2.90
CA ILE A 460 -26.69 1.22 3.35
C ILE A 460 -27.36 2.20 2.38
N TYR A 461 -27.09 2.07 1.09
CA TYR A 461 -27.62 2.97 0.07
C TYR A 461 -29.15 2.91 -0.09
N SER A 462 -29.75 1.73 0.13
CA SER A 462 -31.19 1.51 -0.07
C SER A 462 -32.03 1.85 1.16
N GLU A 463 -31.51 1.63 2.38
CA GLU A 463 -32.28 1.73 3.62
C GLU A 463 -31.89 2.95 4.46
N ILE A 464 -30.61 3.37 4.44
CA ILE A 464 -30.10 4.54 5.18
C ILE A 464 -29.45 5.58 4.25
N ASN A 465 -30.02 5.75 3.06
CA ASN A 465 -29.63 6.79 2.10
C ASN A 465 -29.57 8.18 2.77
N GLY A 466 -28.63 9.00 2.35
CA GLY A 466 -28.40 10.35 2.85
C GLY A 466 -27.18 10.50 3.76
N CYS A 467 -26.47 9.40 4.05
CA CYS A 467 -25.23 9.39 4.84
C CYS A 467 -23.96 9.40 3.96
N LEU A 468 -22.80 9.56 4.60
CA LEU A 468 -21.50 9.26 4.03
C LEU A 468 -21.09 7.82 4.37
N ILE A 469 -20.31 7.19 3.50
CA ILE A 469 -19.75 5.86 3.73
C ILE A 469 -18.24 5.96 3.57
N GLY A 470 -17.47 5.73 4.63
CA GLY A 470 -16.03 5.48 4.55
C GLY A 470 -15.79 3.98 4.69
N GLU A 471 -15.37 3.32 3.62
CA GLU A 471 -15.29 1.85 3.60
C GLU A 471 -13.98 1.30 3.04
N PHE A 472 -13.47 0.25 3.67
CA PHE A 472 -12.40 -0.58 3.14
C PHE A 472 -12.97 -1.79 2.39
N SER A 473 -12.56 -1.97 1.13
CA SER A 473 -12.87 -3.19 0.37
C SER A 473 -11.98 -3.31 -0.87
N THR A 474 -12.13 -4.39 -1.65
CA THR A 474 -11.52 -4.48 -2.99
C THR A 474 -12.04 -3.37 -3.93
N LEU A 475 -11.44 -3.24 -5.11
CA LEU A 475 -11.79 -2.20 -6.09
C LEU A 475 -12.90 -2.63 -7.06
N LYS A 476 -13.53 -3.79 -6.85
CA LYS A 476 -14.56 -4.33 -7.76
C LYS A 476 -15.78 -3.41 -7.90
N THR A 477 -16.08 -2.56 -6.91
CA THR A 477 -17.12 -1.52 -7.02
C THR A 477 -16.87 -0.57 -8.19
N PHE A 478 -15.60 -0.26 -8.49
CA PHE A 478 -15.24 0.64 -9.58
C PHE A 478 -15.32 -0.05 -10.94
N ASN A 479 -14.59 -1.14 -11.16
CA ASN A 479 -14.41 -1.69 -12.50
C ASN A 479 -14.59 -3.22 -12.61
N GLY A 480 -15.10 -3.89 -11.56
CA GLY A 480 -15.34 -5.33 -11.61
C GLY A 480 -16.41 -5.68 -12.67
N SER A 481 -16.13 -6.67 -13.53
CA SER A 481 -17.05 -7.07 -14.60
C SER A 481 -18.37 -7.65 -14.08
N ALA A 482 -18.35 -8.30 -12.91
CA ALA A 482 -19.55 -8.83 -12.24
C ALA A 482 -20.40 -7.76 -11.52
N PHE A 483 -19.90 -6.52 -11.43
CA PHE A 483 -20.48 -5.42 -10.64
C PHE A 483 -21.31 -4.42 -11.45
N GLU A 484 -21.56 -4.67 -12.74
CA GLU A 484 -22.35 -3.79 -13.60
C GLU A 484 -23.75 -3.49 -13.03
N SER A 485 -24.50 -4.53 -12.63
CA SER A 485 -25.82 -4.38 -12.00
C SER A 485 -25.73 -3.55 -10.71
N PHE A 486 -24.73 -3.81 -9.86
CA PHE A 486 -24.47 -3.01 -8.67
C PHE A 486 -24.22 -1.53 -9.01
N ARG A 487 -23.32 -1.21 -9.96
CA ARG A 487 -23.02 0.17 -10.37
C ARG A 487 -24.22 0.88 -11.03
N ASN A 488 -25.15 0.12 -11.62
CA ASN A 488 -26.39 0.69 -12.16
C ASN A 488 -27.38 1.10 -11.07
N ASN A 489 -27.26 0.56 -9.85
CA ASN A 489 -28.18 0.83 -8.74
C ASN A 489 -27.53 1.66 -7.61
N PHE A 490 -26.27 1.38 -7.26
CA PHE A 490 -25.46 2.15 -6.33
C PHE A 490 -24.83 3.34 -7.06
N LYS A 491 -25.50 4.49 -7.00
CA LYS A 491 -25.10 5.73 -7.70
C LYS A 491 -24.51 6.79 -6.78
N ALA A 492 -24.03 6.40 -5.60
CA ALA A 492 -23.37 7.33 -4.68
C ALA A 492 -22.13 7.97 -5.34
N THR A 493 -21.88 9.23 -5.04
CA THR A 493 -20.71 9.96 -5.56
C THR A 493 -19.45 9.53 -4.83
N PHE A 494 -18.37 9.24 -5.54
CA PHE A 494 -17.05 9.02 -4.94
C PHE A 494 -16.42 10.38 -4.62
N GLU A 495 -16.11 10.64 -3.35
CA GLU A 495 -15.56 11.94 -2.91
C GLU A 495 -14.03 11.90 -2.85
N SER A 496 -13.44 10.87 -2.25
CA SER A 496 -11.99 10.65 -2.20
C SER A 496 -11.65 9.27 -1.62
N GLY A 497 -10.39 8.86 -1.67
CA GLY A 497 -9.93 7.62 -1.10
C GLY A 497 -8.46 7.33 -1.40
N PHE A 498 -8.00 6.16 -0.96
CA PHE A 498 -6.66 5.65 -1.27
C PHE A 498 -6.68 4.13 -1.43
N ILE A 499 -5.67 3.58 -2.09
CA ILE A 499 -5.40 2.15 -2.18
C ILE A 499 -4.08 1.80 -1.47
N ALA A 500 -4.07 0.64 -0.83
CA ALA A 500 -2.93 0.08 -0.12
C ALA A 500 -2.73 -1.40 -0.47
N PRO A 501 -1.52 -1.95 -0.32
CA PRO A 501 -1.27 -3.35 -0.62
C PRO A 501 -1.98 -4.27 0.39
N ALA A 502 -2.76 -5.23 -0.10
CA ALA A 502 -3.58 -6.08 0.75
C ALA A 502 -2.79 -6.91 1.77
N TYR A 503 -1.55 -7.29 1.44
CA TYR A 503 -0.66 -8.05 2.35
C TYR A 503 -0.21 -7.26 3.59
N THR A 504 -0.55 -5.97 3.69
CA THR A 504 -0.35 -5.18 4.91
C THR A 504 -1.48 -5.36 5.93
N PHE A 505 -2.61 -5.94 5.52
CA PHE A 505 -3.74 -6.23 6.40
C PHE A 505 -3.58 -7.61 7.03
N ASP A 506 -3.97 -7.72 8.30
CA ASP A 506 -3.75 -8.94 9.08
C ASP A 506 -4.48 -10.14 8.45
N ASN A 507 -3.78 -11.27 8.38
CA ASN A 507 -4.27 -12.53 7.80
C ASN A 507 -4.62 -12.46 6.30
N VAL A 508 -4.22 -11.41 5.59
CA VAL A 508 -4.39 -11.30 4.14
C VAL A 508 -3.09 -11.65 3.43
N GLN A 509 -3.11 -12.73 2.65
CA GLN A 509 -1.97 -13.19 1.85
C GLN A 509 -2.33 -13.01 0.37
N GLY A 510 -1.84 -11.97 -0.29
CA GLY A 510 -2.15 -11.74 -1.70
C GLY A 510 -1.61 -10.44 -2.28
N LYS A 511 -1.38 -10.46 -3.60
CA LYS A 511 -0.96 -9.30 -4.40
C LYS A 511 -2.18 -8.64 -5.04
N PHE A 512 -2.98 -7.93 -4.24
CA PHE A 512 -4.13 -7.13 -4.68
C PHE A 512 -4.23 -5.85 -3.84
N PRO A 513 -4.99 -4.84 -4.28
CA PRO A 513 -5.19 -3.62 -3.53
C PRO A 513 -6.41 -3.73 -2.62
N ILE A 514 -6.32 -3.17 -1.42
CA ILE A 514 -7.49 -2.80 -0.60
C ILE A 514 -7.63 -1.28 -0.70
N GLY A 515 -8.83 -0.81 -1.04
CA GLY A 515 -9.12 0.61 -1.15
C GLY A 515 -9.97 1.10 0.01
N PHE A 516 -9.55 2.16 0.68
CA PHE A 516 -10.43 3.01 1.49
C PHE A 516 -11.13 4.01 0.58
N LYS A 517 -12.46 4.01 0.57
CA LYS A 517 -13.28 4.79 -0.35
C LYS A 517 -14.33 5.56 0.42
N ILE A 518 -14.43 6.87 0.16
CA ILE A 518 -15.47 7.73 0.74
C ILE A 518 -16.56 7.97 -0.30
N TRP A 519 -17.76 7.49 0.00
CA TRP A 519 -18.95 7.64 -0.84
C TRP A 519 -19.96 8.58 -0.21
N ASN A 520 -20.53 9.47 -1.02
CA ASN A 520 -21.62 10.34 -0.63
C ASN A 520 -22.94 9.87 -1.24
N THR A 521 -23.82 9.31 -0.41
CA THR A 521 -25.11 8.79 -0.88
C THR A 521 -26.15 9.87 -1.16
N GLN A 522 -25.90 11.13 -0.75
CA GLN A 522 -26.78 12.27 -1.03
C GLN A 522 -26.69 12.77 -2.47
N LYS A 523 -25.59 12.43 -3.16
CA LYS A 523 -25.29 12.88 -4.51
C LYS A 523 -25.27 11.70 -5.47
N ILE A 524 -25.89 11.88 -6.64
CA ILE A 524 -25.96 10.86 -7.68
C ILE A 524 -24.84 11.11 -8.71
N GLN A 525 -24.04 10.09 -8.99
CA GLN A 525 -22.99 10.13 -10.00
C GLN A 525 -23.04 8.90 -10.91
N ASN A 526 -22.86 9.13 -12.21
CA ASN A 526 -22.44 8.09 -13.15
C ASN A 526 -20.92 8.15 -13.28
N ILE A 527 -20.26 7.04 -13.02
CA ILE A 527 -18.80 6.98 -12.92
C ILE A 527 -18.26 6.39 -14.22
N ASP A 528 -17.46 7.19 -14.94
CA ASP A 528 -16.72 6.73 -16.13
C ASP A 528 -15.23 6.50 -15.81
N LYS A 529 -14.69 7.34 -14.93
CA LYS A 529 -13.31 7.28 -14.44
C LYS A 529 -13.28 7.68 -12.96
N ILE A 530 -12.40 7.04 -12.20
CA ILE A 530 -12.05 7.42 -10.82
C ILE A 530 -10.55 7.60 -10.74
N GLU A 531 -10.11 8.62 -10.02
CA GLU A 531 -8.72 8.79 -9.61
C GLU A 531 -8.63 8.54 -8.11
N ILE A 532 -7.62 7.79 -7.69
CA ILE A 532 -7.44 7.39 -6.30
C ILE A 532 -5.96 7.33 -5.93
N ASP A 533 -5.63 7.80 -4.73
CA ASP A 533 -4.26 7.86 -4.25
C ASP A 533 -3.69 6.46 -3.99
N ILE A 534 -2.40 6.28 -4.21
CA ILE A 534 -1.67 5.03 -4.00
C ILE A 534 -0.69 5.23 -2.85
N TYR A 535 -0.73 4.33 -1.87
CA TYR A 535 0.24 4.27 -0.78
C TYR A 535 1.01 2.95 -0.81
N ASN A 536 2.30 3.00 -0.50
CA ASN A 536 3.13 1.79 -0.34
C ASN A 536 2.89 1.12 1.03
N ASP A 537 3.59 0.01 1.31
CA ASP A 537 3.43 -0.75 2.55
C ASP A 537 3.80 0.01 3.83
N LYS A 538 4.55 1.12 3.72
CA LYS A 538 4.93 2.02 4.81
C LYS A 538 3.97 3.21 4.99
N ALA A 539 2.83 3.20 4.30
CA ALA A 539 1.88 4.32 4.26
C ALA A 539 2.50 5.63 3.74
N GLU A 540 3.45 5.53 2.80
CA GLU A 540 3.98 6.68 2.05
C GLU A 540 3.21 6.82 0.72
N PHE A 541 2.82 8.05 0.37
CA PHE A 541 2.17 8.34 -0.90
C PHE A 541 3.15 8.13 -2.06
N ILE A 542 2.74 7.37 -3.08
CA ILE A 542 3.59 7.04 -4.24
C ILE A 542 2.98 7.43 -5.59
N GLY A 543 1.81 8.06 -5.61
CA GLY A 543 1.16 8.57 -6.82
C GLY A 543 -0.35 8.35 -6.83
N GLU A 544 -0.97 8.55 -7.99
CA GLU A 544 -2.40 8.41 -8.21
C GLU A 544 -2.66 7.37 -9.31
N LYS A 545 -3.80 6.67 -9.23
CA LYS A 545 -4.23 5.71 -10.26
C LYS A 545 -5.62 6.04 -10.78
N GLY A 546 -5.74 6.02 -12.10
CA GLY A 546 -7.02 6.01 -12.80
C GLY A 546 -7.64 4.60 -12.86
N PHE A 547 -8.93 4.49 -12.54
CA PHE A 547 -9.76 3.31 -12.80
C PHE A 547 -10.87 3.68 -13.78
N TYR A 548 -10.94 2.96 -14.89
CA TYR A 548 -11.94 3.16 -15.94
C TYR A 548 -13.09 2.19 -15.78
N VAL A 549 -14.32 2.71 -15.85
CA VAL A 549 -15.53 1.90 -15.75
C VAL A 549 -15.97 1.46 -17.15
N THR A 550 -16.14 0.15 -17.30
CA THR A 550 -16.76 -0.43 -18.50
C THR A 550 -18.24 -0.66 -18.22
N HIS A 551 -19.09 0.01 -18.99
CA HIS A 551 -20.55 -0.01 -18.80
C HIS A 551 -21.25 -1.14 -19.56
N GLU A 552 -20.65 -1.66 -20.62
CA GLU A 552 -21.25 -2.72 -21.43
C GLU A 552 -20.39 -3.98 -21.43
N LYS A 553 -21.02 -5.15 -21.24
CA LYS A 553 -20.27 -6.42 -21.20
C LYS A 553 -19.53 -6.73 -22.50
N ASN A 554 -20.06 -6.36 -23.66
CA ASN A 554 -19.44 -6.60 -24.97
C ASN A 554 -18.08 -5.89 -25.14
N GLN A 555 -17.74 -4.92 -24.30
CA GLN A 555 -16.50 -4.14 -24.36
C GLN A 555 -15.29 -4.82 -23.67
N TYR A 556 -15.43 -6.01 -23.09
CA TYR A 556 -14.29 -6.76 -22.54
C TYR A 556 -13.56 -7.59 -23.61
N ILE A 557 -12.26 -7.80 -23.42
CA ILE A 557 -11.40 -8.58 -24.34
C ILE A 557 -11.91 -10.00 -24.61
N ASN A 558 -12.65 -10.59 -23.68
CA ASN A 558 -13.21 -11.94 -23.83
C ASN A 558 -14.29 -12.03 -24.90
N ASN A 559 -15.04 -10.94 -25.13
CA ASN A 559 -15.99 -10.89 -26.24
C ASN A 559 -15.27 -10.70 -27.56
N TRP A 560 -14.18 -9.91 -27.57
CA TRP A 560 -13.32 -9.77 -28.73
C TRP A 560 -12.73 -11.12 -29.17
N ILE A 561 -12.08 -11.87 -28.27
CA ILE A 561 -11.49 -13.16 -28.68
C ILE A 561 -12.56 -14.19 -29.05
N SER A 562 -13.73 -14.17 -28.39
CA SER A 562 -14.81 -15.12 -28.65
C SER A 562 -15.41 -15.04 -30.05
N SER A 563 -15.26 -13.90 -30.76
CA SER A 563 -15.71 -13.77 -32.15
C SER A 563 -14.84 -14.57 -33.14
N TYR A 564 -13.66 -15.04 -32.72
CA TYR A 564 -12.71 -15.82 -33.52
C TYR A 564 -12.68 -17.32 -33.17
N LYS A 565 -13.80 -17.85 -32.65
CA LYS A 565 -13.92 -19.30 -32.39
C LYS A 565 -13.88 -20.10 -33.69
N VAL A 566 -13.23 -21.25 -33.63
CA VAL A 566 -13.06 -22.18 -34.77
C VAL A 566 -13.63 -23.56 -34.44
N ASN A 567 -14.06 -24.27 -35.48
CA ASN A 567 -14.80 -25.54 -35.36
C ASN A 567 -14.07 -26.75 -35.98
N SER A 568 -12.88 -26.57 -36.56
CA SER A 568 -12.09 -27.63 -37.20
C SER A 568 -10.58 -27.32 -37.15
N ASP A 569 -9.77 -28.30 -37.55
CA ASP A 569 -8.32 -28.17 -37.83
C ASP A 569 -7.52 -27.68 -36.62
N TYR A 570 -7.80 -28.26 -35.46
CA TYR A 570 -7.24 -27.82 -34.20
C TYR A 570 -5.75 -28.17 -34.08
N ILE A 571 -4.95 -27.16 -33.79
CA ILE A 571 -3.52 -27.29 -33.49
C ILE A 571 -3.21 -27.13 -32.00
N GLY A 572 -4.17 -26.64 -31.21
CA GLY A 572 -4.03 -26.43 -29.77
C GLY A 572 -5.32 -25.88 -29.13
N PHE A 573 -5.27 -25.59 -27.84
CA PHE A 573 -6.36 -25.03 -27.05
C PHE A 573 -5.86 -23.90 -26.14
N LEU A 574 -6.42 -22.70 -26.28
CA LEU A 574 -6.15 -21.55 -25.40
C LEU A 574 -7.10 -21.61 -24.19
N ALA A 575 -6.55 -21.83 -23.00
CA ALA A 575 -7.30 -21.78 -21.74
C ALA A 575 -7.42 -20.33 -21.21
N GLY A 576 -8.43 -20.10 -20.36
CA GLY A 576 -8.54 -18.88 -19.55
C GLY A 576 -9.26 -17.69 -20.20
N THR A 577 -10.04 -17.92 -21.26
CA THR A 577 -10.74 -16.84 -22.00
C THR A 577 -12.02 -16.32 -21.33
N ASN A 578 -12.17 -16.54 -20.02
CA ASN A 578 -13.34 -16.15 -19.23
C ASN A 578 -13.02 -15.08 -18.16
N GLY A 579 -11.73 -14.81 -17.91
CA GLY A 579 -11.27 -13.69 -17.08
C GLY A 579 -10.75 -12.55 -17.95
N ASN A 580 -10.92 -11.30 -17.52
CA ASN A 580 -10.58 -10.11 -18.30
C ASN A 580 -9.75 -9.11 -17.49
N ASP A 581 -9.12 -9.53 -16.41
CA ASP A 581 -8.25 -8.72 -15.57
C ASP A 581 -6.95 -9.46 -15.21
N PHE A 582 -6.02 -8.72 -14.62
CA PHE A 582 -4.73 -9.25 -14.17
C PHE A 582 -4.89 -10.33 -13.10
N GLN A 583 -5.88 -10.22 -12.21
CA GLN A 583 -6.23 -11.25 -11.23
C GLN A 583 -6.35 -12.65 -11.87
N GLN A 584 -6.89 -12.71 -13.09
CA GLN A 584 -7.15 -13.95 -13.82
C GLN A 584 -6.09 -14.27 -14.88
N ASN A 585 -4.93 -13.59 -14.91
CA ASN A 585 -3.89 -13.89 -15.90
C ASN A 585 -3.26 -15.27 -15.69
N ALA A 586 -3.26 -15.81 -14.47
CA ALA A 586 -2.67 -17.12 -14.16
C ALA A 586 -3.35 -18.29 -14.89
N ILE A 587 -4.65 -18.18 -15.21
CA ILE A 587 -5.40 -19.23 -15.90
C ILE A 587 -5.27 -19.18 -17.43
N VAL A 588 -4.55 -18.18 -17.97
CA VAL A 588 -4.27 -18.07 -19.41
C VAL A 588 -3.00 -18.86 -19.74
N TYR A 589 -3.15 -19.93 -20.50
CA TYR A 589 -2.05 -20.76 -21.00
C TYR A 589 -2.53 -21.59 -22.21
N LEU A 590 -1.58 -22.08 -23.00
CA LEU A 590 -1.85 -22.92 -24.17
C LEU A 590 -1.69 -24.40 -23.82
N LEU A 591 -2.54 -25.26 -24.37
CA LEU A 591 -2.54 -26.72 -24.22
C LEU A 591 -2.67 -27.38 -25.59
N ASN A 592 -2.37 -28.68 -25.68
CA ASN A 592 -2.64 -29.46 -26.90
C ASN A 592 -4.15 -29.58 -27.12
N LYS A 593 -4.90 -29.90 -26.05
CA LYS A 593 -6.33 -30.24 -26.10
C LYS A 593 -7.08 -29.80 -24.84
N LYS A 594 -8.38 -29.53 -24.98
CA LYS A 594 -9.23 -29.13 -23.85
C LYS A 594 -9.40 -30.24 -22.80
N GLU A 595 -9.27 -31.50 -23.22
CA GLU A 595 -9.43 -32.70 -22.38
C GLU A 595 -8.36 -32.80 -21.28
N GLN A 596 -7.27 -32.02 -21.38
CA GLN A 596 -6.28 -31.85 -20.31
C GLN A 596 -6.85 -31.07 -19.10
N MET A 597 -8.08 -30.58 -19.16
CA MET A 597 -8.75 -29.83 -18.09
C MET A 597 -10.06 -30.52 -17.67
N ALA A 598 -10.31 -30.61 -16.35
CA ALA A 598 -11.57 -31.12 -15.83
C ALA A 598 -12.79 -30.24 -16.19
N ASN A 599 -12.59 -28.91 -16.22
CA ASN A 599 -13.63 -27.93 -16.57
C ASN A 599 -13.08 -26.95 -17.61
N PRO A 600 -13.00 -27.33 -18.90
CA PRO A 600 -12.34 -26.51 -19.92
C PRO A 600 -13.09 -25.19 -20.14
N ARG A 601 -12.38 -24.09 -19.95
CA ARG A 601 -12.83 -22.72 -20.21
C ARG A 601 -11.81 -22.07 -21.13
N GLY A 602 -12.14 -21.91 -22.40
CA GLY A 602 -11.19 -21.50 -23.42
C GLY A 602 -11.74 -21.62 -24.83
N MET A 603 -10.83 -21.65 -25.81
CA MET A 603 -11.16 -21.90 -27.22
C MET A 603 -10.11 -22.74 -27.93
N TRP A 604 -10.56 -23.46 -28.96
CA TRP A 604 -9.66 -24.14 -29.88
C TRP A 604 -8.85 -23.14 -30.72
N VAL A 605 -7.64 -23.54 -31.07
CA VAL A 605 -6.72 -22.79 -31.92
C VAL A 605 -6.55 -23.55 -33.24
N SER A 606 -6.62 -22.83 -34.36
CA SER A 606 -6.32 -23.32 -35.70
C SER A 606 -5.61 -22.24 -36.51
N GLN A 607 -5.24 -22.55 -37.75
CA GLN A 607 -4.67 -21.55 -38.67
C GLN A 607 -5.56 -20.31 -38.85
N LYS A 608 -6.87 -20.44 -38.66
CA LYS A 608 -7.87 -19.36 -38.88
C LYS A 608 -7.88 -18.31 -37.78
N ASN A 609 -7.41 -18.64 -36.57
CA ASN A 609 -7.44 -17.73 -35.41
C ASN A 609 -6.10 -17.60 -34.67
N LEU A 610 -5.02 -18.23 -35.18
CA LEU A 610 -3.71 -18.23 -34.54
C LEU A 610 -3.18 -16.83 -34.23
N VAL A 611 -3.40 -15.86 -35.13
CA VAL A 611 -2.95 -14.47 -34.93
C VAL A 611 -3.69 -13.82 -33.75
N GLN A 612 -5.03 -13.92 -33.72
CA GLN A 612 -5.85 -13.35 -32.65
C GLN A 612 -5.58 -14.02 -31.30
N VAL A 613 -5.36 -15.33 -31.30
CA VAL A 613 -4.93 -16.10 -30.12
C VAL A 613 -3.57 -15.61 -29.62
N SER A 614 -2.62 -15.37 -30.53
CA SER A 614 -1.30 -14.85 -30.19
C SER A 614 -1.36 -13.46 -29.57
N ILE A 615 -2.18 -12.57 -30.12
CA ILE A 615 -2.45 -11.24 -29.59
C ILE A 615 -3.07 -11.34 -28.19
N TYR A 616 -4.16 -12.11 -28.04
CA TYR A 616 -4.84 -12.29 -26.75
C TYR A 616 -3.88 -12.80 -25.67
N PHE A 617 -3.15 -13.87 -25.97
CA PHE A 617 -2.21 -14.48 -25.04
C PHE A 617 -1.14 -13.48 -24.62
N THR A 618 -0.56 -12.76 -25.59
CA THR A 618 0.54 -11.82 -25.36
C THR A 618 0.09 -10.64 -24.52
N ILE A 619 -1.05 -10.01 -24.85
CA ILE A 619 -1.59 -8.89 -24.06
C ILE A 619 -1.84 -9.28 -22.60
N ARG A 620 -2.28 -10.51 -22.37
CA ARG A 620 -2.54 -11.05 -21.03
C ARG A 620 -1.27 -11.45 -20.26
N LYS A 621 -0.08 -11.36 -20.87
CA LYS A 621 1.18 -11.88 -20.31
C LYS A 621 2.37 -10.92 -20.41
N ALA A 622 2.37 -9.98 -21.35
CA ALA A 622 3.49 -9.07 -21.60
C ALA A 622 3.67 -8.03 -20.48
N ILE A 623 2.60 -7.72 -19.74
CA ILE A 623 2.67 -6.83 -18.56
C ILE A 623 2.59 -7.67 -17.30
N ASP A 624 3.54 -7.45 -16.39
CA ASP A 624 3.58 -8.14 -15.11
C ASP A 624 2.39 -7.81 -14.22
N HIS A 625 1.88 -8.84 -13.53
CA HIS A 625 0.84 -8.67 -12.53
C HIS A 625 1.42 -8.11 -11.23
N THR A 626 0.98 -6.90 -10.88
CA THR A 626 1.29 -6.22 -9.62
C THR A 626 0.02 -6.10 -8.77
N TRP A 627 0.19 -5.74 -7.49
CA TRP A 627 -0.96 -5.43 -6.65
C TRP A 627 -1.70 -4.16 -7.13
N ILE A 628 -1.04 -3.27 -7.87
CA ILE A 628 -1.61 -2.01 -8.37
C ILE A 628 -2.52 -2.25 -9.58
N ASN A 629 -2.05 -3.03 -10.57
CA ASN A 629 -2.82 -3.33 -11.79
C ASN A 629 -3.77 -4.53 -11.64
N HIS A 630 -3.86 -5.12 -10.44
CA HIS A 630 -4.63 -6.34 -10.18
C HIS A 630 -6.06 -6.32 -10.74
N ASN A 631 -6.73 -5.16 -10.64
CA ASN A 631 -8.11 -4.98 -11.08
C ASN A 631 -8.25 -4.36 -12.48
N ASP A 632 -7.15 -4.02 -13.16
CA ASP A 632 -7.22 -3.39 -14.49
C ASP A 632 -7.87 -4.35 -15.48
N GLN A 633 -8.86 -3.84 -16.21
CA GLN A 633 -9.69 -4.62 -17.13
C GLN A 633 -9.13 -4.52 -18.54
N PHE A 634 -8.89 -5.68 -19.16
CA PHE A 634 -8.58 -5.81 -20.57
C PHE A 634 -9.84 -5.67 -21.43
N LEU A 635 -9.78 -4.80 -22.42
CA LEU A 635 -10.93 -4.35 -23.20
C LEU A 635 -10.93 -4.88 -24.64
N PHE A 636 -12.06 -4.71 -25.29
CA PHE A 636 -12.22 -4.87 -26.73
C PHE A 636 -11.41 -3.75 -27.41
N PRO A 637 -10.47 -4.09 -28.32
CA PRO A 637 -9.55 -3.10 -28.89
C PRO A 637 -10.20 -2.20 -29.94
N ASN A 638 -9.57 -1.06 -30.21
CA ASN A 638 -9.89 -0.25 -31.38
C ASN A 638 -9.49 -0.97 -32.70
N THR A 639 -9.66 -0.34 -33.87
CA THR A 639 -9.40 -1.02 -35.17
C THR A 639 -7.94 -0.94 -35.64
N LYS A 640 -7.06 -0.19 -34.96
CA LYS A 640 -5.70 0.10 -35.44
C LYS A 640 -4.81 -1.16 -35.49
N TRP A 641 -4.97 -2.09 -34.54
CA TRP A 641 -4.18 -3.33 -34.52
C TRP A 641 -4.34 -4.14 -35.81
N GLN A 642 -5.52 -4.10 -36.46
CA GLN A 642 -5.84 -4.97 -37.60
C GLN A 642 -4.87 -4.85 -38.78
N LYS A 643 -4.17 -3.72 -38.92
CA LYS A 643 -3.21 -3.46 -39.99
C LYS A 643 -1.75 -3.52 -39.55
N ASP A 644 -1.47 -3.67 -38.25
CA ASP A 644 -0.11 -3.71 -37.73
C ASP A 644 0.46 -5.13 -37.79
N THR A 645 0.98 -5.50 -38.96
CA THR A 645 1.58 -6.82 -39.18
C THR A 645 2.81 -7.09 -38.34
N GLU A 646 3.53 -6.04 -37.92
CA GLU A 646 4.68 -6.19 -37.03
C GLU A 646 4.22 -6.62 -35.64
N PHE A 647 3.23 -5.92 -35.07
CA PHE A 647 2.62 -6.27 -33.78
C PHE A 647 2.05 -7.70 -33.79
N HIS A 648 1.42 -8.13 -34.88
CA HIS A 648 0.94 -9.51 -35.03
C HIS A 648 2.06 -10.54 -34.92
N ASN A 649 3.17 -10.30 -35.62
CA ASN A 649 4.32 -11.21 -35.67
C ASN A 649 5.09 -11.20 -34.34
N ASP A 650 5.17 -10.05 -33.69
CA ASP A 650 5.75 -9.90 -32.35
C ASP A 650 4.92 -10.68 -31.33
N CYS A 651 3.59 -10.59 -31.36
CA CYS A 651 2.71 -11.38 -30.49
C CYS A 651 2.80 -12.89 -30.76
N LEU A 652 2.91 -13.32 -32.03
CA LEU A 652 3.12 -14.72 -32.36
C LEU A 652 4.45 -15.23 -31.79
N THR A 653 5.52 -14.46 -31.95
CA THR A 653 6.84 -14.78 -31.42
C THR A 653 6.80 -14.91 -29.90
N PHE A 654 6.16 -13.95 -29.23
CA PHE A 654 5.99 -13.98 -27.79
C PHE A 654 5.26 -15.26 -27.34
N LEU A 655 4.11 -15.58 -27.93
CA LEU A 655 3.36 -16.81 -27.60
C LEU A 655 4.22 -18.07 -27.78
N LEU A 656 4.96 -18.19 -28.89
CA LEU A 656 5.73 -19.38 -29.22
C LEU A 656 6.78 -19.72 -28.16
N PHE A 657 7.49 -18.71 -27.64
CA PHE A 657 8.59 -18.92 -26.71
C PHE A 657 8.25 -18.62 -25.24
N HIS A 658 7.02 -18.18 -24.95
CA HIS A 658 6.60 -17.91 -23.57
C HIS A 658 6.38 -19.20 -22.77
N GLU A 659 6.75 -19.18 -21.50
CA GLU A 659 6.74 -20.37 -20.63
C GLU A 659 5.34 -20.94 -20.28
N LYS A 660 4.28 -20.21 -20.63
CA LYS A 660 2.86 -20.64 -20.53
C LYS A 660 2.32 -21.22 -21.82
N ASN A 661 3.16 -21.38 -22.84
CA ASN A 661 2.92 -22.33 -23.91
C ASN A 661 3.20 -23.74 -23.36
N ASN A 662 2.16 -24.43 -22.88
CA ASN A 662 2.27 -25.75 -22.26
C ASN A 662 1.89 -26.87 -23.24
N ILE A 663 2.14 -26.66 -24.54
CA ILE A 663 2.14 -27.76 -25.50
C ILE A 663 3.18 -28.79 -25.06
N GLN A 664 2.85 -30.08 -25.10
CA GLN A 664 3.76 -31.17 -24.76
C GLN A 664 3.58 -32.28 -25.79
N SER A 665 4.67 -32.88 -26.24
CA SER A 665 4.60 -33.94 -27.26
C SER A 665 3.88 -35.19 -26.76
N GLU A 666 3.77 -35.40 -25.44
CA GLU A 666 3.07 -36.56 -24.87
C GLU A 666 1.56 -36.58 -25.19
N TYR A 667 0.94 -35.41 -25.45
CA TYR A 667 -0.51 -35.31 -25.73
C TYR A 667 -0.84 -35.33 -27.24
N GLY A 668 0.16 -35.58 -28.09
CA GLY A 668 0.02 -35.73 -29.54
C GLY A 668 1.03 -34.90 -30.34
N THR A 669 0.89 -34.95 -31.66
CA THR A 669 1.80 -34.26 -32.60
C THR A 669 1.97 -32.78 -32.28
N ASN A 670 3.23 -32.36 -32.13
CA ASN A 670 3.59 -30.99 -31.83
C ASN A 670 3.59 -30.13 -33.10
N ASN A 671 2.53 -29.34 -33.28
CA ASN A 671 2.40 -28.40 -34.40
C ASN A 671 3.12 -27.06 -34.18
N TRP A 672 3.81 -26.86 -33.05
CA TRP A 672 4.26 -25.55 -32.56
C TRP A 672 5.77 -25.32 -32.70
N ILE A 673 6.52 -26.23 -33.34
CA ILE A 673 7.96 -26.06 -33.58
C ILE A 673 8.17 -24.99 -34.67
N PRO A 674 8.81 -23.85 -34.37
CA PRO A 674 8.94 -22.77 -35.34
C PRO A 674 10.11 -22.95 -36.33
N PHE A 675 10.95 -23.94 -36.13
CA PHE A 675 12.16 -24.21 -36.91
C PHE A 675 11.98 -25.42 -37.81
N SER A 676 12.72 -25.49 -38.92
CA SER A 676 12.85 -26.71 -39.72
C SER A 676 13.90 -27.66 -39.16
N GLU A 677 13.85 -28.92 -39.59
CA GLU A 677 14.81 -29.95 -39.21
C GLU A 677 16.26 -29.54 -39.53
N SER A 678 16.48 -28.87 -40.66
CA SER A 678 17.81 -28.38 -41.07
C SER A 678 18.33 -27.23 -40.19
N GLU A 679 17.45 -26.38 -39.65
CA GLU A 679 17.86 -25.24 -38.83
C GLU A 679 18.40 -25.71 -37.46
N VAL A 680 17.85 -26.80 -36.92
CA VAL A 680 18.22 -27.35 -35.61
C VAL A 680 19.13 -28.58 -35.72
N ASN A 681 19.53 -28.99 -36.93
CA ASN A 681 20.26 -30.23 -37.20
C ASN A 681 19.58 -31.46 -36.58
N SER A 682 18.26 -31.60 -36.80
CA SER A 682 17.49 -32.71 -36.24
C SER A 682 18.01 -34.06 -36.76
N LYS A 683 18.04 -35.05 -35.86
CA LYS A 683 18.48 -36.43 -36.17
C LYS A 683 17.41 -37.21 -36.93
N GLU A 684 16.15 -36.77 -36.84
CA GLU A 684 14.99 -37.40 -37.50
C GLU A 684 14.03 -36.33 -38.02
N LYS A 685 13.07 -36.76 -38.85
CA LYS A 685 12.03 -35.89 -39.41
C LYS A 685 11.01 -35.49 -38.34
N PHE A 686 10.54 -34.25 -38.37
CA PHE A 686 9.43 -33.84 -37.51
C PHE A 686 8.11 -34.44 -37.99
N GLU A 687 7.22 -34.77 -37.04
CA GLU A 687 5.87 -35.23 -37.32
C GLU A 687 5.01 -34.13 -37.95
N SER A 688 5.28 -32.86 -37.64
CA SER A 688 4.59 -31.70 -38.20
C SER A 688 5.55 -30.55 -38.45
N ASN A 689 5.38 -29.92 -39.61
CA ASN A 689 6.07 -28.67 -39.98
C ASN A 689 5.12 -27.46 -39.96
N PHE A 690 3.92 -27.60 -39.37
CA PHE A 690 2.85 -26.60 -39.43
C PHE A 690 3.31 -25.18 -39.08
N MET A 691 3.93 -24.96 -37.91
CA MET A 691 4.30 -23.60 -37.49
C MET A 691 5.43 -23.02 -38.36
N SER A 692 6.43 -23.82 -38.71
CA SER A 692 7.50 -23.36 -39.61
C SER A 692 6.97 -23.02 -41.01
N ASP A 693 6.01 -23.78 -41.53
CA ASP A 693 5.34 -23.52 -42.80
C ASP A 693 4.41 -22.29 -42.71
N PHE A 694 3.71 -22.11 -41.59
CA PHE A 694 2.90 -20.91 -41.33
C PHE A 694 3.76 -19.64 -41.32
N ILE A 695 4.92 -19.69 -40.66
CA ILE A 695 5.87 -18.59 -40.65
C ILE A 695 6.40 -18.31 -42.06
N LYS A 696 6.68 -19.37 -42.83
CA LYS A 696 7.21 -19.29 -44.20
C LYS A 696 6.14 -18.95 -45.27
N GLY A 697 4.86 -18.82 -44.90
CA GLY A 697 3.76 -18.58 -45.83
C GLY A 697 3.45 -19.77 -46.75
N LYS A 698 3.72 -21.00 -46.31
CA LYS A 698 3.60 -22.24 -47.09
C LYS A 698 2.33 -23.03 -46.82
N ILE A 699 1.50 -22.59 -45.87
CA ILE A 699 0.21 -23.21 -45.56
C ILE A 699 -0.73 -23.01 -46.75
N LYS A 700 -1.46 -24.05 -47.15
CA LYS A 700 -2.43 -23.96 -48.25
C LYS A 700 -3.78 -23.49 -47.71
N SER A 701 -4.28 -22.35 -48.17
CA SER A 701 -5.70 -21.99 -48.00
C SER A 701 -6.54 -22.72 -49.05
N GLU A 702 -7.61 -23.42 -48.64
CA GLU A 702 -8.68 -23.76 -49.59
C GLU A 702 -9.26 -22.45 -50.11
N GLN A 703 -8.99 -22.11 -51.38
CA GLN A 703 -9.68 -21.01 -52.04
C GLN A 703 -11.16 -21.39 -52.13
N GLN A 704 -12.01 -20.79 -51.29
CA GLN A 704 -13.43 -20.68 -51.65
C GLN A 704 -13.47 -19.80 -52.90
N ALA A 705 -13.91 -20.40 -54.01
CA ALA A 705 -14.31 -19.68 -55.19
C ALA A 705 -15.53 -18.82 -54.83
N ASP A 706 -15.30 -17.58 -54.41
CA ASP A 706 -16.40 -16.65 -54.20
C ASP A 706 -16.94 -16.21 -55.56
N GLY A 707 -18.20 -16.60 -55.79
CA GLY A 707 -19.02 -16.07 -56.85
C GLY A 707 -19.16 -14.55 -56.76
N LEU A 708 -19.56 -13.96 -57.87
CA LEU A 708 -19.59 -12.53 -58.20
C LEU A 708 -20.29 -11.57 -57.19
N PHE A 709 -20.85 -12.06 -56.06
CA PHE A 709 -21.56 -11.28 -55.04
C PHE A 709 -21.49 -11.92 -53.63
N GLY A 710 -20.30 -12.28 -53.13
CA GLY A 710 -20.11 -12.74 -51.75
C GLY A 710 -19.78 -11.61 -50.77
N ASP A 711 -20.56 -11.47 -49.70
CA ASP A 711 -20.26 -10.55 -48.59
C ASP A 711 -18.88 -10.88 -47.99
N THR A 712 -17.92 -9.99 -48.20
CA THR A 712 -16.56 -10.08 -47.67
C THR A 712 -16.59 -9.98 -46.14
N THR A 713 -16.62 -11.13 -45.46
CA THR A 713 -16.05 -11.20 -44.11
C THR A 713 -14.54 -11.09 -44.26
N THR A 714 -14.05 -9.89 -43.98
CA THR A 714 -12.66 -9.44 -44.10
C THR A 714 -11.71 -10.27 -43.21
N ASN A 715 -11.26 -11.41 -43.71
CA ASN A 715 -10.02 -12.03 -43.21
C ASN A 715 -8.84 -11.18 -43.67
N ASN A 716 -8.54 -10.10 -42.93
CA ASN A 716 -7.40 -9.20 -43.17
C ASN A 716 -6.02 -9.87 -42.95
N PHE A 717 -5.96 -11.18 -42.73
CA PHE A 717 -4.75 -11.91 -42.38
C PHE A 717 -4.42 -12.92 -43.47
N ASP A 718 -3.52 -12.52 -44.37
CA ASP A 718 -3.00 -13.43 -45.39
C ASP A 718 -2.13 -14.50 -44.72
N ILE A 719 -2.66 -15.72 -44.64
CA ILE A 719 -1.97 -16.90 -44.10
C ILE A 719 -0.90 -17.44 -45.06
N ASN A 720 -0.96 -17.05 -46.33
CA ASN A 720 -0.02 -17.47 -47.37
C ASN A 720 1.18 -16.51 -47.50
N LYS A 721 1.20 -15.41 -46.72
CA LYS A 721 2.28 -14.43 -46.74
C LYS A 721 3.39 -14.79 -45.75
N LEU A 722 4.64 -14.78 -46.23
CA LEU A 722 5.85 -14.89 -45.41
C LEU A 722 5.82 -13.85 -44.27
N ARG A 723 6.02 -14.30 -43.04
CA ARG A 723 6.06 -13.43 -41.86
C ARG A 723 7.38 -12.65 -41.82
N GLN A 724 7.28 -11.38 -41.43
CA GLN A 724 8.43 -10.48 -41.30
C GLN A 724 8.52 -10.06 -39.84
N PHE A 725 9.60 -10.44 -39.18
CA PHE A 725 9.79 -10.22 -37.75
C PHE A 725 10.57 -8.93 -37.51
N SER A 726 10.23 -8.28 -36.41
CA SER A 726 11.02 -7.17 -35.90
C SER A 726 12.40 -7.60 -35.43
N ILE A 727 13.24 -6.63 -35.07
CA ILE A 727 14.59 -6.90 -34.52
C ILE A 727 14.49 -7.71 -33.22
N GLU A 728 13.56 -7.35 -32.35
CA GLU A 728 13.32 -7.98 -31.05
C GLU A 728 12.78 -9.41 -31.23
N ALA A 729 11.77 -9.57 -32.10
CA ALA A 729 11.24 -10.91 -32.42
C ALA A 729 12.30 -11.80 -33.06
N THR A 730 13.12 -11.25 -33.97
CA THR A 730 14.25 -11.98 -34.57
C THR A 730 15.27 -12.40 -33.51
N ALA A 731 15.55 -11.55 -32.52
CA ALA A 731 16.44 -11.90 -31.41
C ALA A 731 15.87 -13.05 -30.55
N VAL A 732 14.55 -13.08 -30.32
CA VAL A 732 13.88 -14.20 -29.64
C VAL A 732 13.99 -15.49 -30.45
N PHE A 733 13.73 -15.46 -31.77
CA PHE A 733 13.90 -16.63 -32.63
C PHE A 733 15.34 -17.15 -32.61
N ASN A 734 16.33 -16.26 -32.67
CA ASN A 734 17.74 -16.65 -32.61
C ASN A 734 18.09 -17.30 -31.28
N ALA A 735 17.65 -16.73 -30.15
CA ALA A 735 17.86 -17.33 -28.83
C ALA A 735 17.16 -18.69 -28.69
N GLY A 736 15.94 -18.81 -29.21
CA GLY A 736 15.19 -20.06 -29.26
C GLY A 736 15.88 -21.10 -30.14
N LEU A 737 16.42 -20.70 -31.30
CA LEU A 737 17.10 -21.59 -32.23
C LEU A 737 18.34 -22.23 -31.59
N GLU A 738 19.14 -21.44 -30.87
CA GLU A 738 20.31 -21.95 -30.15
C GLU A 738 19.93 -22.92 -29.02
N LEU A 739 18.82 -22.66 -28.32
CA LEU A 739 18.27 -23.59 -27.33
C LEU A 739 17.83 -24.91 -27.97
N TRP A 740 17.13 -24.87 -29.11
CA TRP A 740 16.71 -26.07 -29.83
C TRP A 740 17.90 -26.85 -30.36
N LYS A 741 18.89 -26.19 -31.00
CA LYS A 741 20.13 -26.85 -31.45
C LYS A 741 20.82 -27.59 -30.31
N TYR A 742 20.99 -26.92 -29.17
CA TYR A 742 21.62 -27.53 -27.99
C TYR A 742 20.83 -28.74 -27.47
N TYR A 743 19.50 -28.68 -27.47
CA TYR A 743 18.67 -29.85 -27.16
C TYR A 743 18.87 -30.98 -28.17
N HIS A 744 18.94 -30.67 -29.48
CA HIS A 744 19.14 -31.66 -30.54
C HIS A 744 20.52 -32.36 -30.51
N GLU A 745 21.52 -31.75 -29.89
CA GLU A 745 22.82 -32.38 -29.63
C GLU A 745 22.74 -33.53 -28.61
N GLN A 746 21.79 -33.48 -27.67
CA GLN A 746 21.69 -34.43 -26.58
C GLN A 746 21.30 -35.85 -27.04
N LYS A 747 21.56 -36.85 -26.20
CA LYS A 747 21.24 -38.27 -26.47
C LYS A 747 19.85 -38.63 -25.95
N GLY A 748 19.14 -39.51 -26.66
CA GLY A 748 17.85 -40.06 -26.23
C GLY A 748 16.71 -39.04 -26.19
N ILE A 749 16.81 -37.98 -26.99
CA ILE A 749 15.82 -36.90 -27.04
C ILE A 749 14.59 -37.29 -27.89
N ASN A 750 13.47 -36.63 -27.60
CA ASN A 750 12.32 -36.58 -28.51
C ASN A 750 12.54 -35.45 -29.52
N VAL A 751 12.68 -35.75 -30.82
CA VAL A 751 12.88 -34.73 -31.87
C VAL A 751 11.67 -33.81 -32.06
N ASN A 752 10.48 -34.23 -31.63
CA ASN A 752 9.26 -33.43 -31.72
C ASN A 752 9.01 -32.56 -30.47
N ALA A 753 10.01 -32.37 -29.62
CA ALA A 753 9.89 -31.65 -28.35
C ALA A 753 9.44 -30.19 -28.53
N SER A 754 8.49 -29.80 -27.70
CA SER A 754 8.08 -28.40 -27.49
C SER A 754 9.05 -27.68 -26.55
N LEU A 755 8.84 -26.36 -26.36
CA LEU A 755 9.56 -25.62 -25.32
C LEU A 755 9.36 -26.24 -23.93
N TYR A 756 8.15 -26.73 -23.63
CA TYR A 756 7.88 -27.37 -22.34
C TYR A 756 8.74 -28.62 -22.18
N ASP A 757 8.75 -29.49 -23.19
CA ASP A 757 9.49 -30.75 -23.14
C ASP A 757 11.01 -30.51 -23.04
N ILE A 758 11.53 -29.49 -23.74
CA ILE A 758 12.95 -29.07 -23.62
C ILE A 758 13.26 -28.61 -22.20
N ARG A 759 12.39 -27.77 -21.61
CA ARG A 759 12.58 -27.31 -20.22
C ARG A 759 12.51 -28.47 -19.23
N GLU A 760 11.56 -29.36 -19.41
CA GLU A 760 11.40 -30.55 -18.57
C GLU A 760 12.62 -31.45 -18.64
N TYR A 761 13.17 -31.69 -19.85
CA TYR A 761 14.38 -32.51 -20.04
C TYR A 761 15.55 -32.01 -19.20
N PHE A 762 15.81 -30.69 -19.19
CA PHE A 762 16.95 -30.13 -18.46
C PHE A 762 16.66 -29.83 -16.99
N GLN A 763 15.44 -29.46 -16.62
CA GLN A 763 15.09 -29.10 -15.25
C GLN A 763 14.71 -30.34 -14.42
N GLY A 764 14.22 -31.40 -15.06
CA GLY A 764 13.66 -32.56 -14.37
C GLY A 764 12.43 -32.24 -13.54
N ARG A 765 11.98 -33.23 -12.76
CA ARG A 765 10.86 -33.11 -11.82
C ARG A 765 11.30 -33.42 -10.40
N ASN A 766 10.61 -32.84 -9.42
CA ASN A 766 10.76 -33.19 -8.01
C ASN A 766 9.94 -34.42 -7.62
N ASP A 767 10.07 -34.86 -6.37
CA ASP A 767 9.35 -36.02 -5.80
C ASP A 767 7.83 -35.93 -5.87
N LYS A 768 7.28 -34.73 -6.07
CA LYS A 768 5.83 -34.47 -6.24
C LYS A 768 5.41 -34.43 -7.71
N GLY A 769 6.31 -34.80 -8.64
CA GLY A 769 6.08 -34.77 -10.07
C GLY A 769 5.99 -33.36 -10.67
N ARG A 770 6.39 -32.30 -9.96
CA ARG A 770 6.42 -30.93 -10.50
C ARG A 770 7.78 -30.63 -11.11
N MET A 771 7.79 -30.02 -12.28
CA MET A 771 9.02 -29.56 -12.94
C MET A 771 9.80 -28.60 -12.02
N ASN A 772 11.11 -28.80 -11.90
CA ASN A 772 11.96 -27.94 -11.08
C ASN A 772 12.08 -26.55 -11.70
N SER A 773 12.30 -25.52 -10.87
CA SER A 773 12.49 -24.14 -11.35
C SER A 773 13.91 -23.86 -11.85
N ARG A 774 14.86 -24.74 -11.55
CA ARG A 774 16.29 -24.63 -11.89
C ARG A 774 16.76 -25.93 -12.54
N SER A 775 17.89 -25.85 -13.22
CA SER A 775 18.62 -26.96 -13.83
C SER A 775 20.08 -26.88 -13.39
N ASP A 776 20.73 -28.03 -13.23
CA ASP A 776 22.17 -28.11 -12.98
C ASP A 776 22.98 -28.03 -14.31
N ASN A 777 22.31 -28.02 -15.46
CA ASN A 777 22.96 -27.86 -16.76
C ASN A 777 23.27 -26.39 -17.01
N GLU A 778 24.55 -26.00 -16.87
CA GLU A 778 24.99 -24.62 -17.00
C GLU A 778 24.71 -24.02 -18.40
N THR A 779 24.95 -24.78 -19.47
CA THR A 779 24.74 -24.30 -20.84
C THR A 779 23.27 -24.04 -21.12
N TYR A 780 22.39 -24.99 -20.77
CA TYR A 780 20.94 -24.79 -20.84
C TYR A 780 20.52 -23.57 -20.02
N THR A 781 21.02 -23.42 -18.79
CA THR A 781 20.68 -22.31 -17.90
C THR A 781 21.02 -20.95 -18.53
N LYS A 782 22.16 -20.84 -19.21
CA LYS A 782 22.54 -19.64 -19.98
C LYS A 782 21.62 -19.39 -21.18
N LEU A 783 21.31 -20.44 -21.94
CA LEU A 783 20.45 -20.34 -23.14
C LEU A 783 19.00 -19.96 -22.80
N ILE A 784 18.41 -20.59 -21.78
CA ILE A 784 17.04 -20.28 -21.34
C ILE A 784 16.95 -18.90 -20.67
N ALA A 785 18.00 -18.46 -19.97
CA ALA A 785 18.08 -17.10 -19.44
C ALA A 785 18.12 -16.08 -20.58
N ASN A 786 19.00 -16.27 -21.57
CA ASN A 786 19.07 -15.40 -22.75
C ASN A 786 17.73 -15.36 -23.52
N LEU A 787 17.04 -16.50 -23.67
CA LEU A 787 15.71 -16.54 -24.30
C LEU A 787 14.68 -15.71 -23.51
N ARG A 788 14.68 -15.82 -22.17
CA ARG A 788 13.81 -15.00 -21.30
C ARG A 788 14.13 -13.52 -21.42
N ASP A 789 15.41 -13.16 -21.38
CA ASP A 789 15.84 -11.76 -21.53
C ASP A 789 15.39 -11.17 -22.88
N LYS A 790 15.45 -11.95 -23.97
CA LYS A 790 14.95 -11.48 -25.28
C LYS A 790 13.43 -11.38 -25.32
N LEU A 791 12.72 -12.27 -24.63
CA LEU A 791 11.27 -12.21 -24.50
C LEU A 791 10.82 -10.99 -23.70
N ASP A 792 11.55 -10.62 -22.65
CA ASP A 792 11.24 -9.44 -21.83
C ASP A 792 11.42 -8.16 -22.67
N LEU A 793 12.50 -8.06 -23.46
CA LEU A 793 12.69 -6.94 -24.41
C LEU A 793 11.57 -6.87 -25.48
N LEU A 794 11.11 -8.02 -25.96
CA LEU A 794 9.97 -8.09 -26.87
C LEU A 794 8.67 -7.65 -26.17
N ALA A 795 8.46 -8.02 -24.92
CA ALA A 795 7.32 -7.59 -24.12
C ALA A 795 7.31 -6.07 -23.90
N ASP A 796 8.48 -5.48 -23.60
CA ASP A 796 8.65 -4.03 -23.45
C ASP A 796 8.27 -3.29 -24.74
N LYS A 797 8.65 -3.82 -25.90
CA LYS A 797 8.25 -3.28 -27.20
C LYS A 797 6.74 -3.38 -27.45
N ILE A 798 6.13 -4.50 -27.08
CA ILE A 798 4.70 -4.76 -27.30
C ILE A 798 3.83 -3.89 -26.37
N THR A 799 4.30 -3.61 -25.15
CA THR A 799 3.52 -2.94 -24.09
C THR A 799 2.89 -1.61 -24.52
N PRO A 800 3.60 -0.65 -25.17
CA PRO A 800 2.99 0.58 -25.68
C PRO A 800 1.82 0.34 -26.64
N LYS A 801 1.88 -0.71 -27.48
CA LYS A 801 0.81 -1.07 -28.43
C LYS A 801 -0.46 -1.54 -27.73
N ILE A 802 -0.34 -2.18 -26.57
CA ILE A 802 -1.49 -2.61 -25.75
C ILE A 802 -2.38 -1.41 -25.40
N TYR A 803 -1.76 -0.29 -25.05
CA TYR A 803 -2.46 0.96 -24.77
C TYR A 803 -2.88 1.70 -26.05
N GLU A 804 -2.04 1.75 -27.07
CA GLU A 804 -2.37 2.36 -28.38
C GLU A 804 -3.64 1.76 -29.01
N TYR A 805 -3.83 0.45 -28.83
CA TYR A 805 -4.96 -0.31 -29.34
C TYR A 805 -6.11 -0.45 -28.34
N GLU A 806 -6.01 0.22 -27.19
CA GLU A 806 -7.05 0.25 -26.16
C GLU A 806 -7.40 -1.12 -25.57
N PHE A 807 -6.50 -2.10 -25.65
CA PHE A 807 -6.64 -3.32 -24.87
C PHE A 807 -6.53 -3.04 -23.37
N LEU A 808 -5.84 -1.96 -22.99
CA LEU A 808 -5.85 -1.36 -21.66
C LEU A 808 -5.99 0.17 -21.79
N LYS A 809 -6.50 0.82 -20.74
CA LYS A 809 -6.55 2.28 -20.61
C LYS A 809 -5.50 2.74 -19.60
N GLN A 810 -4.91 3.92 -19.84
CA GLN A 810 -3.92 4.56 -18.94
C GLN A 810 -4.60 5.52 -17.98
#